data_AF-A0A7Y6CT90-F1
#
_entry.id   AF-A0A7Y6CT90-F1
#
_cell.length_a   1.000
_cell.length_b   1.000
_cell.length_c   1.000
_cell.angle_alpha   90.00
_cell.angle_beta   90.00
_cell.angle_gamma   90.00
#
_symmetry.space_group_name_H-M   'P 1'
#
loop_
_entity.id
_entity.type
_entity.pdbx_description
1 polymer ?
#
loop_
_entity_poly.entity_id
_entity_poly.type
_entity_poly.pdbx_seq_one_letter_code
_entity_poly.pdbx_strand_id
1 'polypeptide(L)'
;MASESTQRTDTRRRHVAVRPLGPSDPSHVGQYQVLAELGRGGMGRVLLGGGPDGRLVALKLVHEQFAQDDGFRTRFKREVEASSSVSGAYTAAVVDADADARTPWLASVFVPGPSLHEALTTVGALPEKSVLRLAAGLATALIQIHRSGLVHRDLKPSNVLLTDDGPRVIDFGIVRAIDGEGASELTRAGWLIGSPAFMSPEQAKGEKVTQASDVFSLGCIVVAAAVGASPFADAATLHTLNNVVQSEPDLSALPTLIRRTIEPCLAKDPAKRPTPEKLLESIGQIAPSARPWPASVHELIAQRHTEIAQLLDPSEKPTMVADADHASNLPKTKIDGPAGVPPTRVDHFHGSSQMDSSSQEFSKKEVKNSSQLPKTRVDAGPLNSATGHNDKQPALAPRDLMHSAQASSGAPWLRFGAVLIALLLVSAITWKLWPSKEEDPKSPRDTSSAPESTPQLTKIGAPMKGAGAAGSVVFSSDGATLASIYADDTVQLWDVATQQQVGQILGPVPDLQMLQFSPDASTLLGARIVDSDEAEVHIWDVPSGHRTSQTFVSDSSVETLAFSPNGQTVAIDTWGEVELWDIASHQRIGIIEPEDKSVGAPLFSPDGRTLVTGMSDDPYVTSALAFWDVSSLAQIGNLIYLPEQQPVERFSFSPDGNTLITASEKESPGYIVRLWDVQSQNQLRQPMQLSDADADDVLYQVTLSPDEKTLGTINNGHLRLWNLTSGKESHHVEGTVYMLAMSPDGSKLATAGKDHSVQLWRVP
;
A
#
# COMPACT_ATOMS: atom_id res chain seq x y z
N MET A 1 -24.45 23.49 37.43
CA MET A 1 -24.80 22.30 38.26
C MET A 1 -25.69 21.41 37.41
N ALA A 2 -25.44 20.11 37.27
CA ALA A 2 -24.26 19.33 37.68
C ALA A 2 -24.16 18.03 36.85
N SER A 3 -22.96 17.43 36.84
CA SER A 3 -22.68 15.98 36.73
C SER A 3 -23.41 15.12 35.66
N GLU A 4 -22.59 14.62 34.71
CA GLU A 4 -22.50 13.19 34.33
C GLU A 4 -23.61 12.58 33.43
N SER A 5 -23.36 11.54 32.61
CA SER A 5 -22.13 10.76 32.40
C SER A 5 -21.83 10.43 30.93
N THR A 6 -20.54 10.26 30.66
CA THR A 6 -19.90 9.81 29.42
C THR A 6 -20.46 8.53 28.79
N GLN A 7 -20.73 8.57 27.47
CA GLN A 7 -20.47 7.43 26.57
C GLN A 7 -20.12 7.96 25.16
N ARG A 8 -18.84 7.85 24.77
CA ARG A 8 -18.31 8.33 23.47
C ARG A 8 -17.81 7.11 22.70
N THR A 9 -18.38 6.84 21.53
CA THR A 9 -18.01 5.68 20.71
C THR A 9 -16.78 5.95 19.86
N ASP A 10 -15.82 5.03 19.92
CA ASP A 10 -14.56 4.99 19.18
C ASP A 10 -14.74 4.46 17.73
N THR A 11 -13.66 4.53 16.94
CA THR A 11 -13.27 3.68 15.81
C THR A 11 -13.53 4.14 14.37
N ARG A 12 -12.44 4.45 13.66
CA ARG A 12 -12.08 3.80 12.39
C ARG A 12 -10.62 3.37 12.46
N ARG A 13 -10.33 2.08 12.22
CA ARG A 13 -8.97 1.50 12.21
C ARG A 13 -8.60 1.06 10.79
N ARG A 14 -7.29 0.81 10.60
CA ARG A 14 -6.65 -0.02 9.56
C ARG A 14 -7.60 -0.96 8.81
N HIS A 15 -7.54 -0.99 7.48
CA HIS A 15 -8.08 -2.09 6.67
C HIS A 15 -7.17 -3.33 6.76
N VAL A 16 -7.09 -3.92 7.96
CA VAL A 16 -6.86 -5.36 8.09
C VAL A 16 -8.20 -6.01 7.81
N ALA A 17 -8.28 -6.96 6.87
CA ALA A 17 -9.52 -7.65 6.53
C ALA A 17 -10.09 -8.47 7.71
N VAL A 18 -9.27 -8.71 8.73
CA VAL A 18 -9.66 -9.35 9.99
C VAL A 18 -9.05 -8.55 11.16
N ARG A 19 -9.86 -7.65 11.72
CA ARG A 19 -9.47 -6.68 12.75
C ARG A 19 -9.56 -7.28 14.17
N PRO A 20 -8.54 -7.15 15.03
CA PRO A 20 -8.63 -7.58 16.44
C PRO A 20 -9.74 -6.86 17.21
N LEU A 21 -10.43 -7.57 18.10
CA LEU A 21 -11.53 -7.03 18.90
C LEU A 21 -11.09 -5.85 19.80
N GLY A 22 -11.98 -4.88 20.01
CA GLY A 22 -11.82 -3.83 21.02
C GLY A 22 -12.38 -4.26 22.39
N PRO A 23 -12.04 -3.53 23.48
CA PRO A 23 -12.54 -3.85 24.83
C PRO A 23 -14.07 -3.78 25.01
N SER A 24 -14.78 -3.23 24.03
CA SER A 24 -16.24 -3.06 23.99
C SER A 24 -16.95 -3.93 22.96
N ASP A 25 -16.22 -4.77 22.22
CA ASP A 25 -16.82 -5.74 21.29
C ASP A 25 -17.23 -7.02 22.05
N PRO A 26 -18.34 -7.67 21.67
CA PRO A 26 -18.86 -8.83 22.41
C PRO A 26 -17.91 -10.02 22.29
N SER A 27 -17.60 -10.69 23.40
CA SER A 27 -16.80 -11.93 23.38
C SER A 27 -17.56 -13.13 22.83
N HIS A 28 -18.90 -13.10 22.87
CA HIS A 28 -19.77 -14.15 22.36
C HIS A 28 -21.02 -13.54 21.69
N VAL A 29 -21.53 -14.21 20.65
CA VAL A 29 -22.80 -13.90 19.97
C VAL A 29 -23.56 -15.21 19.79
N GLY A 30 -24.71 -15.34 20.46
CA GLY A 30 -25.37 -16.65 20.58
C GLY A 30 -24.45 -17.66 21.26
N GLN A 31 -24.24 -18.80 20.59
CA GLN A 31 -23.30 -19.86 21.01
C GLN A 31 -21.87 -19.68 20.50
N TYR A 32 -21.60 -18.66 19.69
CA TYR A 32 -20.32 -18.48 19.01
C TYR A 32 -19.37 -17.59 19.81
N GLN A 33 -18.14 -18.05 20.05
CA GLN A 33 -17.06 -17.20 20.54
C GLN A 33 -16.65 -16.25 19.42
N VAL A 34 -16.56 -14.95 19.69
CA VAL A 34 -16.06 -13.98 18.71
C VAL A 34 -14.53 -13.95 18.76
N LEU A 35 -13.92 -13.97 17.58
CA LEU A 35 -12.46 -14.00 17.39
C LEU A 35 -11.93 -12.65 16.86
N ALA A 36 -12.64 -12.04 15.91
CA ALA A 36 -12.24 -10.80 15.25
C ALA A 36 -13.42 -10.09 14.56
N GLU A 37 -13.19 -8.88 14.05
CA GLU A 37 -14.12 -8.12 13.21
C GLU A 37 -13.71 -8.22 11.73
N LEU A 38 -14.62 -8.68 10.87
CA LEU A 38 -14.43 -8.78 9.41
C LEU A 38 -14.86 -7.50 8.67
N GLY A 39 -15.72 -6.68 9.28
CA GLY A 39 -16.09 -5.38 8.72
C GLY A 39 -17.28 -4.70 9.40
N ARG A 40 -17.53 -3.45 9.02
CA ARG A 40 -18.71 -2.65 9.43
C ARG A 40 -19.34 -1.99 8.20
N GLY A 41 -20.66 -1.85 8.20
CA GLY A 41 -21.41 -1.21 7.11
C GLY A 41 -22.78 -0.69 7.56
N GLY A 42 -23.49 0.03 6.69
CA GLY A 42 -24.70 0.79 7.06
C GLY A 42 -25.89 0.00 7.64
N MET A 43 -25.85 -1.34 7.66
CA MET A 43 -26.85 -2.20 8.28
C MET A 43 -26.37 -2.85 9.59
N GLY A 44 -25.06 -2.92 9.84
CA GLY A 44 -24.52 -3.73 10.92
C GLY A 44 -23.01 -3.98 10.86
N ARG A 45 -22.56 -4.98 11.63
CA ARG A 45 -21.17 -5.44 11.71
C ARG A 45 -21.07 -6.91 11.32
N VAL A 46 -19.95 -7.30 10.71
CA VAL A 46 -19.63 -8.70 10.41
C VAL A 46 -18.40 -9.07 11.24
N LEU A 47 -18.51 -10.14 12.02
CA LEU A 47 -17.48 -10.63 12.92
C LEU A 47 -17.07 -12.06 12.52
N LEU A 48 -15.82 -12.44 12.76
CA LEU A 48 -15.37 -13.83 12.70
C LEU A 48 -15.66 -14.49 14.05
N GLY A 49 -16.30 -15.65 14.04
CA GLY A 49 -16.54 -16.44 15.24
C GLY A 49 -16.14 -17.91 15.10
N GLY A 50 -15.85 -18.54 16.23
CA GLY A 50 -15.70 -19.99 16.38
C GLY A 50 -16.97 -20.60 16.99
N GLY A 51 -17.48 -21.67 16.40
CA GLY A 51 -18.55 -22.48 16.95
C GLY A 51 -18.06 -23.51 17.98
N PRO A 52 -18.97 -24.08 18.80
CA PRO A 52 -18.63 -25.14 19.76
C PRO A 52 -18.19 -26.46 19.09
N ASP A 53 -18.41 -26.58 17.77
CA ASP A 53 -17.90 -27.63 16.87
C ASP A 53 -16.50 -27.34 16.32
N GLY A 54 -15.86 -26.23 16.71
CA GLY A 54 -14.55 -25.77 16.22
C GLY A 54 -14.59 -25.11 14.84
N ARG A 55 -15.78 -24.90 14.26
CA ARG A 55 -15.96 -24.35 12.91
C ARG A 55 -15.94 -22.83 12.92
N LEU A 56 -15.39 -22.23 11.86
CA LEU A 56 -15.50 -20.78 11.62
C LEU A 56 -16.86 -20.36 11.03
N VAL A 57 -17.38 -19.25 11.55
CA VAL A 57 -18.60 -18.58 11.09
C VAL A 57 -18.39 -17.09 10.84
N ALA A 58 -19.13 -16.55 9.87
CA ALA A 58 -19.31 -15.11 9.73
C ALA A 58 -20.59 -14.69 10.46
N LEU A 59 -20.44 -13.87 11.50
CA LEU A 59 -21.50 -13.39 12.39
C LEU A 59 -21.92 -11.99 11.97
N LYS A 60 -23.09 -11.85 11.36
CA LYS A 60 -23.65 -10.57 10.92
C LYS A 60 -24.65 -10.05 11.94
N LEU A 61 -24.27 -8.99 12.66
CA LEU A 61 -25.07 -8.34 13.72
C LEU A 61 -25.70 -7.05 13.16
N VAL A 62 -27.02 -6.94 13.27
CA VAL A 62 -27.79 -5.74 12.87
C VAL A 62 -27.52 -4.57 13.83
N HIS A 63 -27.42 -3.33 13.32
CA HIS A 63 -27.30 -2.14 14.19
C HIS A 63 -28.55 -1.93 15.07
N GLU A 64 -28.35 -1.56 16.35
CA GLU A 64 -29.45 -1.41 17.32
C GLU A 64 -30.57 -0.45 16.87
N GLN A 65 -30.27 0.55 16.02
CA GLN A 65 -31.27 1.47 15.44
C GLN A 65 -32.33 0.76 14.59
N PHE A 66 -32.01 -0.38 13.98
CA PHE A 66 -32.96 -1.21 13.23
C PHE A 66 -33.54 -2.34 14.08
N ALA A 67 -32.84 -2.74 15.15
CA ALA A 67 -33.28 -3.76 16.09
C ALA A 67 -34.53 -3.36 16.92
N GLN A 68 -34.96 -2.10 16.85
CA GLN A 68 -36.13 -1.55 17.52
C GLN A 68 -37.36 -1.36 16.59
N ASP A 69 -37.24 -1.62 15.28
CA ASP A 69 -38.39 -1.68 14.37
C ASP A 69 -38.96 -3.11 14.38
N ASP A 70 -40.14 -3.32 14.97
CA ASP A 70 -40.84 -4.62 14.98
C ASP A 70 -41.19 -5.11 13.56
N GLY A 71 -41.40 -4.18 12.63
CA GLY A 71 -41.52 -4.47 11.21
C GLY A 71 -40.20 -4.96 10.62
N PHE A 72 -39.06 -4.39 11.01
CA PHE A 72 -37.72 -4.87 10.63
C PHE A 72 -37.49 -6.27 11.17
N ARG A 73 -37.75 -6.51 12.47
CA ARG A 73 -37.66 -7.84 13.09
C ARG A 73 -38.49 -8.88 12.34
N THR A 74 -39.74 -8.54 12.02
CA THR A 74 -40.66 -9.42 11.27
C THR A 74 -40.16 -9.72 9.84
N ARG A 75 -39.52 -8.75 9.17
CA ARG A 75 -38.89 -8.93 7.84
C ARG A 75 -37.63 -9.78 7.94
N PHE A 76 -36.69 -9.39 8.81
CA PHE A 76 -35.42 -10.07 9.07
C PHE A 76 -35.64 -11.56 9.42
N LYS A 77 -36.60 -11.88 10.29
CA LYS A 77 -36.93 -13.26 10.66
C LYS A 77 -37.33 -14.12 9.46
N ARG A 78 -38.21 -13.62 8.58
CA ARG A 78 -38.63 -14.30 7.35
C ARG A 78 -37.47 -14.47 6.35
N GLU A 79 -36.61 -13.46 6.24
CA GLU A 79 -35.49 -13.49 5.29
C GLU A 79 -34.34 -14.40 5.78
N VAL A 80 -34.16 -14.51 7.11
CA VAL A 80 -33.34 -15.53 7.77
C VAL A 80 -33.90 -16.94 7.55
N GLU A 81 -35.20 -17.15 7.80
CA GLU A 81 -35.89 -18.43 7.56
C GLU A 81 -35.72 -18.88 6.10
N ALA A 82 -35.95 -17.99 5.14
CA ALA A 82 -35.74 -18.27 3.72
C ALA A 82 -34.27 -18.53 3.37
N SER A 83 -33.33 -17.74 3.91
CA SER A 83 -31.89 -17.91 3.67
C SER A 83 -31.35 -19.24 4.22
N SER A 84 -31.93 -19.76 5.32
CA SER A 84 -31.57 -21.07 5.88
C SER A 84 -31.84 -22.24 4.93
N SER A 85 -32.73 -22.05 3.94
CA SER A 85 -33.00 -23.06 2.89
C SER A 85 -31.96 -23.10 1.77
N VAL A 86 -31.07 -22.12 1.67
CA VAL A 86 -30.07 -22.01 0.59
C VAL A 86 -28.80 -22.76 1.00
N SER A 87 -28.81 -24.09 0.84
CA SER A 87 -27.62 -24.94 1.00
C SER A 87 -26.99 -25.24 -0.37
N GLY A 88 -25.71 -24.89 -0.58
CA GLY A 88 -25.02 -25.27 -1.82
C GLY A 88 -23.55 -24.86 -1.88
N ALA A 89 -22.82 -25.45 -2.83
CA ALA A 89 -21.39 -25.21 -3.02
C ALA A 89 -21.02 -23.83 -3.60
N TYR A 90 -21.99 -22.95 -3.86
CA TYR A 90 -21.77 -21.62 -4.48
C TYR A 90 -22.26 -20.45 -3.62
N THR A 91 -22.69 -20.72 -2.38
CA THR A 91 -23.23 -19.72 -1.46
C THR A 91 -22.66 -19.94 -0.05
N ALA A 92 -22.54 -18.88 0.76
CA ALA A 92 -22.21 -19.03 2.18
C ALA A 92 -23.47 -19.42 2.96
N ALA A 93 -23.67 -20.72 3.17
CA ALA A 93 -24.85 -21.26 3.83
C ALA A 93 -25.07 -20.67 5.24
N VAL A 94 -26.29 -20.23 5.52
CA VAL A 94 -26.79 -19.87 6.86
C VAL A 94 -26.90 -21.12 7.71
N VAL A 95 -26.55 -21.02 9.00
CA VAL A 95 -26.54 -22.18 9.93
C VAL A 95 -27.20 -21.97 11.27
N ASP A 96 -27.28 -20.72 11.73
CA ASP A 96 -27.85 -20.34 13.02
C ASP A 96 -28.17 -18.84 12.97
N ALA A 97 -29.15 -18.40 13.75
CA ALA A 97 -29.61 -17.01 13.78
C ALA A 97 -30.52 -16.76 14.97
N ASP A 98 -30.53 -15.52 15.45
CA ASP A 98 -31.56 -15.05 16.38
C ASP A 98 -32.08 -13.69 15.92
N ALA A 99 -33.34 -13.69 15.46
CA ALA A 99 -34.09 -12.49 15.08
C ALA A 99 -34.79 -11.82 16.28
N ASP A 100 -34.92 -12.55 17.39
CA ASP A 100 -35.64 -12.13 18.59
C ASP A 100 -34.68 -11.55 19.66
N ALA A 101 -33.39 -11.92 19.62
CA ALA A 101 -32.29 -11.31 20.39
C ALA A 101 -32.34 -9.76 20.43
N ARG A 102 -31.80 -9.17 21.51
CA ARG A 102 -31.68 -7.69 21.66
C ARG A 102 -31.08 -7.04 20.41
N THR A 103 -30.02 -7.63 19.90
CA THR A 103 -29.33 -7.23 18.67
C THR A 103 -29.46 -8.39 17.68
N PRO A 104 -30.40 -8.36 16.72
CA PRO A 104 -30.62 -9.47 15.80
C PRO A 104 -29.35 -9.85 15.04
N TRP A 105 -29.09 -11.14 14.91
CA TRP A 105 -27.86 -11.65 14.30
C TRP A 105 -28.08 -12.92 13.48
N LEU A 106 -27.13 -13.18 12.59
CA LEU A 106 -27.09 -14.30 11.66
C LEU A 106 -25.68 -14.90 11.60
N ALA A 107 -25.56 -16.22 11.65
CA ALA A 107 -24.32 -16.94 11.41
C ALA A 107 -24.38 -17.69 10.07
N SER A 108 -23.38 -17.46 9.20
CA SER A 108 -23.13 -18.25 8.01
C SER A 108 -21.78 -18.97 8.07
N VAL A 109 -21.55 -19.94 7.19
CA VAL A 109 -20.21 -20.53 6.98
C VAL A 109 -19.21 -19.42 6.64
N PHE A 110 -18.13 -19.29 7.41
CA PHE A 110 -17.03 -18.41 7.01
C PHE A 110 -16.32 -19.02 5.80
N VAL A 111 -16.12 -18.20 4.77
CA VAL A 111 -15.49 -18.58 3.51
C VAL A 111 -14.14 -17.86 3.43
N PRO A 112 -13.00 -18.57 3.59
CA PRO A 112 -11.68 -17.95 3.44
C PRO A 112 -11.39 -17.66 1.97
N GLY A 113 -11.35 -16.38 1.62
CA GLY A 113 -10.98 -15.90 0.29
C GLY A 113 -11.09 -14.37 0.20
N PRO A 114 -10.40 -13.72 -0.74
CA PRO A 114 -10.62 -12.31 -1.04
C PRO A 114 -12.00 -12.11 -1.66
N SER A 115 -12.53 -10.90 -1.55
CA SER A 115 -13.68 -10.50 -2.37
C SER A 115 -13.27 -10.29 -3.83
N LEU A 116 -14.22 -10.40 -4.77
CA LEU A 116 -13.97 -10.03 -6.17
C LEU A 116 -13.67 -8.52 -6.28
N HIS A 117 -14.25 -7.68 -5.42
CA HIS A 117 -13.86 -6.26 -5.36
C HIS A 117 -12.36 -6.10 -5.05
N GLU A 118 -11.91 -6.74 -3.98
CA GLU A 118 -10.51 -6.78 -3.52
C GLU A 118 -9.57 -7.35 -4.59
N ALA A 119 -9.95 -8.47 -5.21
CA ALA A 119 -9.19 -9.05 -6.32
C ALA A 119 -9.09 -8.10 -7.53
N LEU A 120 -10.17 -7.39 -7.89
CA LEU A 120 -10.12 -6.43 -9.01
C LEU A 120 -9.35 -5.15 -8.67
N THR A 121 -9.32 -4.72 -7.40
CA THR A 121 -8.50 -3.56 -6.98
C THR A 121 -7.01 -3.89 -6.88
N THR A 122 -6.65 -5.12 -6.51
CA THR A 122 -5.25 -5.52 -6.28
C THR A 122 -4.60 -6.22 -7.48
N VAL A 123 -5.39 -6.90 -8.33
CA VAL A 123 -4.90 -7.65 -9.50
C VAL A 123 -5.35 -7.02 -10.84
N GLY A 124 -6.37 -6.17 -10.83
CA GLY A 124 -6.99 -5.64 -12.05
C GLY A 124 -7.88 -6.67 -12.77
N ALA A 125 -8.08 -6.49 -14.07
CA ALA A 125 -8.98 -7.30 -14.88
C ALA A 125 -8.54 -8.78 -14.96
N LEU A 126 -9.52 -9.69 -14.88
CA LEU A 126 -9.28 -11.14 -14.91
C LEU A 126 -9.20 -11.67 -16.37
N PRO A 127 -8.36 -12.68 -16.64
CA PRO A 127 -8.30 -13.33 -17.95
C PRO A 127 -9.63 -13.97 -18.36
N GLU A 128 -9.93 -14.01 -19.66
CA GLU A 128 -11.20 -14.49 -20.25
C GLU A 128 -11.70 -15.83 -19.66
N LYS A 129 -10.80 -16.80 -19.45
CA LYS A 129 -11.15 -18.11 -18.87
C LYS A 129 -11.65 -18.01 -17.42
N SER A 130 -11.06 -17.12 -16.63
CA SER A 130 -11.46 -16.85 -15.25
C SER A 130 -12.76 -16.04 -15.20
N VAL A 131 -12.96 -15.09 -16.13
CA VAL A 131 -14.22 -14.34 -16.29
C VAL A 131 -15.39 -15.27 -16.65
N LEU A 132 -15.21 -16.18 -17.61
CA LEU A 132 -16.23 -17.16 -17.99
C LEU A 132 -16.57 -18.11 -16.81
N ARG A 133 -15.56 -18.52 -16.02
CA ARG A 133 -15.77 -19.36 -14.83
C ARG A 133 -16.45 -18.61 -13.69
N LEU A 134 -16.15 -17.32 -13.52
CA LEU A 134 -16.88 -16.43 -12.63
C LEU A 134 -18.36 -16.33 -13.07
N ALA A 135 -18.63 -16.04 -14.34
CA ALA A 135 -19.98 -15.93 -14.88
C ALA A 135 -20.80 -17.20 -14.66
N ALA A 136 -20.22 -18.38 -14.91
CA ALA A 136 -20.88 -19.67 -14.68
C ALA A 136 -21.11 -19.96 -13.19
N GLY A 137 -20.16 -19.64 -12.31
CA GLY A 137 -20.33 -19.80 -10.88
C GLY A 137 -21.42 -18.88 -10.31
N LEU A 138 -21.45 -17.61 -10.74
CA LEU A 138 -22.50 -16.66 -10.37
C LEU A 138 -23.89 -17.10 -10.89
N ALA A 139 -23.97 -17.55 -12.14
CA ALA A 139 -25.22 -18.09 -12.69
C ALA A 139 -25.70 -19.31 -11.88
N THR A 140 -24.78 -20.22 -11.52
CA THR A 140 -25.11 -21.41 -10.70
C THR A 140 -25.57 -21.02 -9.28
N ALA A 141 -24.97 -19.99 -8.67
CA ALA A 141 -25.44 -19.44 -7.40
C ALA A 141 -26.86 -18.86 -7.51
N LEU A 142 -27.12 -18.04 -8.55
CA LEU A 142 -28.46 -17.48 -8.80
C LEU A 142 -29.52 -18.57 -8.99
N ILE A 143 -29.21 -19.67 -9.71
CA ILE A 143 -30.11 -20.83 -9.81
C ILE A 143 -30.51 -21.37 -8.42
N GLN A 144 -29.57 -21.47 -7.48
CA GLN A 144 -29.84 -21.99 -6.14
C GLN A 144 -30.72 -21.01 -5.33
N ILE A 145 -30.38 -19.72 -5.35
CA ILE A 145 -31.12 -18.66 -4.65
C ILE A 145 -32.55 -18.52 -5.20
N HIS A 146 -32.69 -18.47 -6.52
CA HIS A 146 -33.96 -18.28 -7.22
C HIS A 146 -34.91 -19.47 -7.07
N ARG A 147 -34.38 -20.69 -6.94
CA ARG A 147 -35.17 -21.91 -6.63
C ARG A 147 -35.72 -21.92 -5.21
N SER A 148 -35.04 -21.29 -4.26
CA SER A 148 -35.56 -21.04 -2.90
C SER A 148 -36.56 -19.87 -2.83
N GLY A 149 -36.96 -19.29 -3.98
CA GLY A 149 -37.89 -18.15 -4.05
C GLY A 149 -37.27 -16.80 -3.69
N LEU A 150 -35.96 -16.75 -3.45
CA LEU A 150 -35.23 -15.53 -3.10
C LEU A 150 -34.77 -14.75 -4.35
N VAL A 151 -34.37 -13.51 -4.10
CA VAL A 151 -33.73 -12.57 -5.04
C VAL A 151 -32.64 -11.86 -4.23
N HIS A 152 -31.43 -11.72 -4.76
CA HIS A 152 -30.28 -11.20 -4.00
C HIS A 152 -30.37 -9.68 -3.77
N ARG A 153 -30.82 -8.89 -4.76
CA ARG A 153 -31.10 -7.43 -4.64
C ARG A 153 -29.90 -6.51 -4.37
N ASP A 154 -28.71 -7.01 -4.04
CA ASP A 154 -27.49 -6.21 -3.80
C ASP A 154 -26.23 -6.93 -4.31
N LEU A 155 -26.38 -7.73 -5.37
CA LEU A 155 -25.30 -8.49 -6.00
C LEU A 155 -24.27 -7.52 -6.61
N LYS A 156 -23.02 -7.58 -6.14
CA LYS A 156 -21.92 -6.68 -6.50
C LYS A 156 -20.56 -7.34 -6.20
N PRO A 157 -19.42 -6.83 -6.69
CA PRO A 157 -18.12 -7.50 -6.52
C PRO A 157 -17.69 -7.74 -5.06
N SER A 158 -18.10 -6.91 -4.10
CA SER A 158 -17.81 -7.13 -2.68
C SER A 158 -18.69 -8.20 -2.01
N ASN A 159 -19.77 -8.64 -2.67
CA ASN A 159 -20.64 -9.75 -2.24
C ASN A 159 -20.30 -11.07 -2.95
N VAL A 160 -19.17 -11.13 -3.64
CA VAL A 160 -18.63 -12.35 -4.27
C VAL A 160 -17.26 -12.60 -3.68
N LEU A 161 -17.04 -13.77 -3.08
CA LEU A 161 -15.74 -14.22 -2.59
C LEU A 161 -15.13 -15.22 -3.58
N LEU A 162 -13.80 -15.25 -3.69
CA LEU A 162 -13.08 -16.16 -4.57
C LEU A 162 -12.37 -17.23 -3.72
N THR A 163 -12.75 -18.51 -3.89
CA THR A 163 -12.04 -19.66 -3.28
C THR A 163 -11.34 -20.49 -4.35
N ASP A 164 -10.44 -21.40 -3.96
CA ASP A 164 -9.58 -22.17 -4.88
C ASP A 164 -10.32 -22.99 -5.96
N ASP A 165 -11.62 -23.25 -5.81
CA ASP A 165 -12.44 -24.01 -6.74
C ASP A 165 -13.43 -23.16 -7.57
N GLY A 166 -13.83 -21.98 -7.10
CA GLY A 166 -14.82 -21.13 -7.77
C GLY A 166 -15.38 -20.00 -6.90
N PRO A 167 -16.27 -19.15 -7.45
CA PRO A 167 -16.81 -18.01 -6.71
C PRO A 167 -17.89 -18.46 -5.72
N ARG A 168 -18.00 -17.75 -4.60
CA ARG A 168 -19.05 -17.91 -3.58
C ARG A 168 -19.81 -16.59 -3.44
N VAL A 169 -21.13 -16.63 -3.52
CA VAL A 169 -21.95 -15.43 -3.30
C VAL A 169 -22.36 -15.35 -1.82
N ILE A 170 -22.33 -14.14 -1.27
CA ILE A 170 -22.62 -13.84 0.13
C ILE A 170 -23.62 -12.69 0.27
N ASP A 171 -24.20 -12.54 1.46
CA ASP A 171 -24.98 -11.35 1.84
C ASP A 171 -26.19 -11.03 0.94
N PHE A 172 -27.08 -12.02 0.80
CA PHE A 172 -28.34 -11.93 0.06
C PHE A 172 -29.36 -11.00 0.72
N GLY A 173 -29.32 -9.70 0.43
CA GLY A 173 -30.49 -8.80 0.52
C GLY A 173 -31.01 -8.37 1.91
N ILE A 174 -30.59 -9.06 2.99
CA ILE A 174 -31.34 -9.39 4.22
C ILE A 174 -32.26 -8.32 4.86
N VAL A 175 -32.03 -7.01 4.67
CA VAL A 175 -33.14 -6.03 4.61
C VAL A 175 -32.82 -4.89 3.62
N ARG A 176 -33.55 -4.81 2.49
CA ARG A 176 -33.94 -3.53 1.86
C ARG A 176 -35.44 -3.53 1.54
N ALA A 177 -36.14 -2.50 2.00
CA ALA A 177 -37.57 -2.35 1.85
C ALA A 177 -37.93 -1.74 0.47
N ILE A 178 -38.61 -2.52 -0.37
CA ILE A 178 -39.27 -2.04 -1.60
C ILE A 178 -40.66 -2.71 -1.77
N ASP A 179 -40.86 -3.95 -1.30
CA ASP A 179 -42.12 -4.71 -1.43
C ASP A 179 -43.25 -4.28 -0.46
N GLY A 180 -43.40 -2.99 -0.18
CA GLY A 180 -44.45 -2.47 0.72
C GLY A 180 -44.66 -0.96 0.60
N GLU A 181 -45.83 -0.48 1.00
CA GLU A 181 -46.36 0.87 0.73
C GLU A 181 -45.61 2.05 1.42
N GLY A 182 -44.50 1.76 2.11
CA GLY A 182 -43.68 2.74 2.85
C GLY A 182 -42.49 3.35 2.08
N ALA A 183 -42.40 3.16 0.76
CA ALA A 183 -41.25 3.60 -0.05
C ALA A 183 -40.93 5.12 0.03
N SER A 184 -41.87 5.95 0.50
CA SER A 184 -41.73 7.41 0.57
C SER A 184 -40.94 7.94 1.78
N GLU A 185 -40.55 7.11 2.76
CA GLU A 185 -39.81 7.60 3.95
C GLU A 185 -38.29 7.65 3.75
N LEU A 186 -37.73 6.73 2.95
CA LEU A 186 -36.27 6.57 2.80
C LEU A 186 -35.58 7.76 2.11
N THR A 187 -36.26 8.41 1.16
CA THR A 187 -35.74 9.62 0.49
C THR A 187 -35.63 10.83 1.42
N ARG A 188 -36.34 10.83 2.56
CA ARG A 188 -36.34 11.92 3.54
C ARG A 188 -35.05 11.99 4.39
N ALA A 189 -34.25 10.92 4.40
CA ALA A 189 -33.00 10.83 5.15
C ALA A 189 -31.74 11.06 4.31
N GLY A 190 -31.85 11.21 2.98
CA GLY A 190 -30.70 11.39 2.07
C GLY A 190 -29.83 10.15 1.84
N TRP A 191 -30.24 8.98 2.34
CA TRP A 191 -29.48 7.73 2.21
C TRP A 191 -29.72 7.07 0.84
N LEU A 192 -28.81 7.26 -0.11
CA LEU A 192 -28.78 6.49 -1.36
C LEU A 192 -28.21 5.08 -1.11
N ILE A 193 -29.06 4.12 -0.75
CA ILE A 193 -28.61 2.81 -0.28
C ILE A 193 -28.30 1.83 -1.43
N GLY A 194 -27.04 1.76 -1.85
CA GLY A 194 -26.51 0.70 -2.70
C GLY A 194 -25.24 1.09 -3.46
N SER A 195 -24.79 0.22 -4.36
CA SER A 195 -23.66 0.51 -5.27
C SER A 195 -24.22 0.81 -6.66
N PRO A 196 -24.35 2.09 -7.09
CA PRO A 196 -25.11 2.49 -8.28
C PRO A 196 -24.71 1.74 -9.55
N ALA A 197 -23.40 1.53 -9.73
CA ALA A 197 -22.80 0.86 -10.89
C ALA A 197 -23.18 -0.63 -11.06
N PHE A 198 -23.88 -1.24 -10.11
CA PHE A 198 -24.34 -2.64 -10.17
C PHE A 198 -25.86 -2.79 -9.95
N MET A 199 -26.59 -1.68 -9.78
CA MET A 199 -28.06 -1.69 -9.72
C MET A 199 -28.66 -2.04 -11.08
N SER A 200 -29.82 -2.69 -11.09
CA SER A 200 -30.61 -2.84 -12.31
C SER A 200 -31.48 -1.58 -12.61
N PRO A 201 -31.98 -1.40 -13.84
CA PRO A 201 -32.79 -0.24 -14.23
C PRO A 201 -34.06 -0.11 -13.38
N GLU A 202 -34.73 -1.23 -13.07
CA GLU A 202 -35.89 -1.25 -12.20
C GLU A 202 -35.53 -0.86 -10.75
N GLN A 203 -34.36 -1.28 -10.23
CA GLN A 203 -33.89 -0.83 -8.91
C GLN A 203 -33.61 0.67 -8.87
N ALA A 204 -32.92 1.19 -9.88
CA ALA A 204 -32.56 2.61 -9.98
C ALA A 204 -33.78 3.56 -10.04
N LYS A 205 -34.94 3.05 -10.48
CA LYS A 205 -36.23 3.78 -10.50
C LYS A 205 -37.12 3.52 -9.27
N GLY A 206 -36.81 2.54 -8.42
CA GLY A 206 -37.72 2.05 -7.38
C GLY A 206 -38.91 1.22 -7.92
N GLU A 207 -38.79 0.65 -9.12
CA GLU A 207 -39.73 -0.35 -9.66
C GLU A 207 -39.56 -1.71 -8.93
N LYS A 208 -40.48 -2.65 -9.18
CA LYS A 208 -40.45 -3.97 -8.51
C LYS A 208 -39.24 -4.81 -8.94
N VAL A 209 -38.38 -5.11 -7.97
CA VAL A 209 -37.19 -5.97 -8.14
C VAL A 209 -37.60 -7.44 -8.35
N THR A 210 -36.88 -8.16 -9.20
CA THR A 210 -37.17 -9.57 -9.57
C THR A 210 -35.89 -10.39 -9.75
N GLN A 211 -36.02 -11.68 -10.01
CA GLN A 211 -34.89 -12.56 -10.36
C GLN A 211 -34.08 -12.05 -11.57
N ALA A 212 -34.72 -11.35 -12.51
CA ALA A 212 -34.06 -10.71 -13.65
C ALA A 212 -33.20 -9.49 -13.25
N SER A 213 -33.40 -8.91 -12.07
CA SER A 213 -32.57 -7.84 -11.52
C SER A 213 -31.18 -8.37 -11.16
N ASP A 214 -31.10 -9.52 -10.49
CA ASP A 214 -29.83 -10.16 -10.17
C ASP A 214 -29.05 -10.57 -11.44
N VAL A 215 -29.75 -10.95 -12.52
CA VAL A 215 -29.12 -11.25 -13.82
C VAL A 215 -28.46 -10.01 -14.44
N PHE A 216 -29.06 -8.83 -14.29
CA PHE A 216 -28.46 -7.58 -14.74
C PHE A 216 -27.22 -7.24 -13.91
N SER A 217 -27.30 -7.33 -12.58
CA SER A 217 -26.17 -7.13 -11.67
C SER A 217 -25.02 -8.11 -11.95
N LEU A 218 -25.32 -9.38 -12.23
CA LEU A 218 -24.34 -10.38 -12.70
C LEU A 218 -23.66 -9.89 -13.98
N GLY A 219 -24.43 -9.38 -14.95
CA GLY A 219 -23.89 -8.79 -16.17
C GLY A 219 -22.87 -7.68 -15.88
N CYS A 220 -23.23 -6.71 -15.04
CA CYS A 220 -22.32 -5.61 -14.65
C CYS A 220 -21.05 -6.13 -13.95
N ILE A 221 -21.15 -7.18 -13.12
CA ILE A 221 -20.00 -7.82 -12.46
C ILE A 221 -19.08 -8.51 -13.46
N VAL A 222 -19.64 -9.24 -14.44
CA VAL A 222 -18.82 -9.97 -15.42
C VAL A 222 -18.10 -9.01 -16.38
N VAL A 223 -18.71 -7.86 -16.70
CA VAL A 223 -18.02 -6.77 -17.41
C VAL A 223 -16.90 -6.19 -16.54
N ALA A 224 -17.19 -5.80 -15.29
CA ALA A 224 -16.18 -5.24 -14.39
C ALA A 224 -15.02 -6.21 -14.13
N ALA A 225 -15.29 -7.52 -14.08
CA ALA A 225 -14.26 -8.53 -13.97
C ALA A 225 -13.40 -8.70 -15.23
N ALA A 226 -13.89 -8.30 -16.40
CA ALA A 226 -13.18 -8.40 -17.69
C ALA A 226 -12.43 -7.12 -18.10
N VAL A 227 -12.86 -5.94 -17.63
CA VAL A 227 -12.30 -4.63 -18.05
C VAL A 227 -11.93 -3.70 -16.89
N GLY A 228 -12.13 -4.11 -15.64
CA GLY A 228 -11.87 -3.31 -14.44
C GLY A 228 -12.99 -2.34 -14.03
N ALA A 229 -13.91 -2.00 -14.94
CA ALA A 229 -14.97 -1.00 -14.73
C ALA A 229 -16.38 -1.52 -15.07
N SER A 230 -17.41 -0.95 -14.44
CA SER A 230 -18.82 -1.25 -14.74
C SER A 230 -19.25 -0.63 -16.07
N PRO A 231 -20.13 -1.28 -16.86
CA PRO A 231 -20.58 -0.81 -18.18
C PRO A 231 -21.41 0.48 -18.16
N PHE A 232 -21.72 1.02 -16.97
CA PHE A 232 -22.48 2.27 -16.78
C PHE A 232 -21.76 3.27 -15.86
N ALA A 233 -20.49 3.02 -15.51
CA ALA A 233 -19.73 3.85 -14.58
C ALA A 233 -19.56 5.29 -15.08
N ASP A 234 -19.68 6.25 -14.17
CA ASP A 234 -19.49 7.68 -14.40
C ASP A 234 -18.89 8.27 -13.11
N ALA A 235 -18.17 9.40 -13.21
CA ALA A 235 -17.62 10.09 -12.04
C ALA A 235 -18.73 10.56 -11.07
N ALA A 236 -19.91 10.92 -11.58
CA ALA A 236 -21.05 11.28 -10.76
C ALA A 236 -21.99 10.08 -10.52
N THR A 237 -22.29 9.81 -9.24
CA THR A 237 -23.27 8.78 -8.83
C THR A 237 -24.64 8.96 -9.50
N LEU A 238 -25.12 10.20 -9.66
CA LEU A 238 -26.41 10.47 -10.30
C LEU A 238 -26.37 10.18 -11.82
N HIS A 239 -25.23 10.44 -12.48
CA HIS A 239 -25.04 10.05 -13.89
C HIS A 239 -24.96 8.53 -14.03
N THR A 240 -24.28 7.83 -13.12
CA THR A 240 -24.25 6.35 -13.11
C THR A 240 -25.67 5.77 -13.04
N LEU A 241 -26.54 6.30 -12.17
CA LEU A 241 -27.96 5.91 -12.11
C LEU A 241 -28.72 6.23 -13.42
N ASN A 242 -28.48 7.41 -14.00
CA ASN A 242 -29.08 7.77 -15.28
C ASN A 242 -28.60 6.86 -16.42
N ASN A 243 -27.32 6.46 -16.43
CA ASN A 243 -26.75 5.54 -17.41
C ASN A 243 -27.33 4.12 -17.26
N VAL A 244 -27.47 3.64 -16.02
CA VAL A 244 -28.18 2.39 -15.71
C VAL A 244 -29.61 2.40 -16.25
N VAL A 245 -30.33 3.53 -16.21
CA VAL A 245 -31.70 3.64 -16.72
C VAL A 245 -31.79 3.87 -18.24
N GLN A 246 -31.00 4.79 -18.81
CA GLN A 246 -31.19 5.36 -20.15
C GLN A 246 -30.13 4.94 -21.19
N SER A 247 -28.86 4.84 -20.79
CA SER A 247 -27.72 4.70 -21.71
C SER A 247 -27.44 3.22 -22.03
N GLU A 248 -27.05 2.90 -23.26
CA GLU A 248 -26.59 1.53 -23.58
C GLU A 248 -25.25 1.21 -22.87
N PRO A 249 -24.98 -0.07 -22.52
CA PRO A 249 -23.75 -0.46 -21.84
C PRO A 249 -22.53 -0.34 -22.74
N ASP A 250 -21.40 0.16 -22.21
CA ASP A 250 -20.13 -0.02 -22.92
C ASP A 250 -19.65 -1.48 -22.80
N LEU A 251 -19.52 -2.12 -23.96
CA LEU A 251 -19.08 -3.49 -24.16
C LEU A 251 -17.98 -3.55 -25.24
N SER A 252 -17.34 -2.43 -25.56
CA SER A 252 -16.36 -2.28 -26.64
C SER A 252 -15.07 -3.07 -26.37
N ALA A 253 -14.59 -3.05 -25.13
CA ALA A 253 -13.36 -3.73 -24.70
C ALA A 253 -13.52 -5.24 -24.38
N LEU A 254 -14.72 -5.81 -24.51
CA LEU A 254 -14.96 -7.22 -24.18
C LEU A 254 -14.51 -8.20 -25.30
N PRO A 255 -13.86 -9.32 -24.94
CA PRO A 255 -13.71 -10.46 -25.85
C PRO A 255 -15.06 -10.96 -26.38
N THR A 256 -15.13 -11.28 -27.67
CA THR A 256 -16.36 -11.60 -28.41
C THR A 256 -17.22 -12.69 -27.75
N LEU A 257 -16.59 -13.70 -27.14
CA LEU A 257 -17.29 -14.78 -26.46
C LEU A 257 -17.98 -14.30 -25.17
N ILE A 258 -17.29 -13.52 -24.34
CA ILE A 258 -17.88 -12.90 -23.13
C ILE A 258 -19.00 -11.94 -23.55
N ARG A 259 -18.72 -11.04 -24.50
CA ARG A 259 -19.69 -10.05 -24.98
C ARG A 259 -21.00 -10.69 -25.43
N ARG A 260 -20.95 -11.63 -26.38
CA ARG A 260 -22.14 -12.33 -26.92
C ARG A 260 -22.98 -13.00 -25.83
N THR A 261 -22.35 -13.41 -24.74
CA THR A 261 -22.97 -14.16 -23.64
C THR A 261 -23.59 -13.23 -22.59
N ILE A 262 -22.98 -12.06 -22.35
CA ILE A 262 -23.34 -11.14 -21.27
C ILE A 262 -24.20 -9.96 -21.75
N GLU A 263 -24.07 -9.52 -23.00
CA GLU A 263 -24.88 -8.43 -23.59
C GLU A 263 -26.40 -8.62 -23.39
N PRO A 264 -26.99 -9.83 -23.53
CA PRO A 264 -28.41 -10.06 -23.22
C PRO A 264 -28.80 -9.88 -21.75
N CYS A 265 -27.87 -10.00 -20.81
CA CYS A 265 -28.13 -9.80 -19.37
C CYS A 265 -28.35 -8.32 -19.02
N LEU A 266 -27.76 -7.41 -19.81
CA LEU A 266 -27.78 -5.96 -19.61
C LEU A 266 -28.97 -5.27 -20.30
N ALA A 267 -29.91 -6.04 -20.86
CA ALA A 267 -31.12 -5.50 -21.48
C ALA A 267 -31.94 -4.67 -20.48
N LYS A 268 -32.30 -3.43 -20.84
CA LYS A 268 -33.04 -2.51 -19.94
C LYS A 268 -34.38 -3.10 -19.49
N ASP A 269 -35.08 -3.77 -20.40
CA ASP A 269 -36.32 -4.51 -20.17
C ASP A 269 -36.03 -5.87 -19.48
N PRO A 270 -36.52 -6.11 -18.24
CA PRO A 270 -36.28 -7.34 -17.51
C PRO A 270 -36.76 -8.61 -18.24
N ALA A 271 -37.80 -8.51 -19.07
CA ALA A 271 -38.37 -9.66 -19.78
C ALA A 271 -37.50 -10.15 -20.95
N LYS A 272 -36.48 -9.38 -21.36
CA LYS A 272 -35.52 -9.74 -22.42
C LYS A 272 -34.26 -10.43 -21.89
N ARG A 273 -34.02 -10.40 -20.57
CA ARG A 273 -32.84 -10.99 -19.94
C ARG A 273 -32.96 -12.53 -19.93
N PRO A 274 -31.86 -13.29 -20.10
CA PRO A 274 -31.88 -14.74 -19.99
C PRO A 274 -32.17 -15.18 -18.53
N THR A 275 -32.66 -16.41 -18.34
CA THR A 275 -32.59 -17.03 -17.00
C THR A 275 -31.15 -17.48 -16.74
N PRO A 276 -30.74 -17.64 -15.46
CA PRO A 276 -29.43 -18.21 -15.13
C PRO A 276 -29.14 -19.57 -15.79
N GLU A 277 -30.14 -20.44 -16.01
CA GLU A 277 -29.96 -21.68 -16.79
C GLU A 277 -29.58 -21.39 -18.25
N LYS A 278 -30.31 -20.50 -18.95
CA LYS A 278 -30.01 -20.12 -20.33
C LYS A 278 -28.66 -19.43 -20.47
N LEU A 279 -28.21 -18.73 -19.43
CA LEU A 279 -26.88 -18.15 -19.37
C LEU A 279 -25.81 -19.24 -19.28
N LEU A 280 -25.99 -20.28 -18.45
CA LEU A 280 -25.09 -21.44 -18.43
C LEU A 280 -25.07 -22.19 -19.77
N GLU A 281 -26.23 -22.40 -20.40
CA GLU A 281 -26.33 -22.99 -21.75
C GLU A 281 -25.57 -22.16 -22.79
N SER A 282 -25.56 -20.83 -22.66
CA SER A 282 -24.85 -19.90 -23.56
C SER A 282 -23.33 -19.87 -23.32
N ILE A 283 -22.89 -20.00 -22.07
CA ILE A 283 -21.46 -20.13 -21.70
C ILE A 283 -20.89 -21.48 -22.18
N GLY A 284 -21.69 -22.54 -22.11
CA GLY A 284 -21.29 -23.89 -22.53
C GLY A 284 -20.34 -24.59 -21.54
N GLN A 285 -19.58 -25.58 -22.03
CA GLN A 285 -18.69 -26.39 -21.19
C GLN A 285 -17.38 -25.66 -20.87
N ILE A 286 -17.19 -25.28 -19.61
CA ILE A 286 -15.91 -24.81 -19.08
C ILE A 286 -15.04 -26.01 -18.72
N ALA A 287 -13.79 -26.02 -19.20
CA ALA A 287 -12.83 -27.06 -18.86
C ALA A 287 -12.55 -27.10 -17.34
N PRO A 288 -12.42 -28.29 -16.72
CA PRO A 288 -11.94 -28.40 -15.34
C PRO A 288 -10.55 -27.78 -15.20
N SER A 289 -10.34 -27.00 -14.13
CA SER A 289 -9.03 -26.48 -13.73
C SER A 289 -8.86 -26.65 -12.23
N ALA A 290 -7.66 -27.03 -11.80
CA ALA A 290 -7.23 -27.03 -10.40
C ALA A 290 -6.77 -25.64 -9.91
N ARG A 291 -6.66 -24.66 -10.83
CA ARG A 291 -6.47 -23.23 -10.54
C ARG A 291 -7.41 -22.42 -11.43
N PRO A 292 -8.59 -22.00 -10.93
CA PRO A 292 -9.58 -21.24 -11.70
C PRO A 292 -9.19 -19.77 -11.91
N TRP A 293 -8.25 -19.25 -11.12
CA TRP A 293 -7.86 -17.84 -11.09
C TRP A 293 -6.40 -17.62 -11.52
N PRO A 294 -5.97 -16.36 -11.77
CA PRO A 294 -4.57 -15.99 -11.87
C PRO A 294 -3.75 -16.38 -10.63
N ALA A 295 -2.42 -16.48 -10.77
CA ALA A 295 -1.51 -16.80 -9.66
C ALA A 295 -1.68 -15.81 -8.49
N SER A 296 -1.70 -14.52 -8.78
CA SER A 296 -1.94 -13.43 -7.82
C SER A 296 -3.26 -13.51 -7.04
N VAL A 297 -4.32 -14.06 -7.64
CA VAL A 297 -5.58 -14.31 -6.90
C VAL A 297 -5.46 -15.52 -5.98
N HIS A 298 -4.71 -16.56 -6.38
CA HIS A 298 -4.37 -17.66 -5.46
C HIS A 298 -3.39 -17.23 -4.36
N GLU A 299 -2.53 -16.25 -4.61
CA GLU A 299 -1.66 -15.62 -3.59
C GLU A 299 -2.50 -14.84 -2.55
N LEU A 300 -3.51 -14.07 -2.98
CA LEU A 300 -4.49 -13.44 -2.07
C LEU A 300 -5.30 -14.47 -1.26
N ILE A 301 -5.69 -15.60 -1.87
CA ILE A 301 -6.34 -16.72 -1.16
C ILE A 301 -5.39 -17.29 -0.10
N ALA A 302 -4.14 -17.59 -0.45
CA ALA A 302 -3.13 -18.12 0.46
C ALA A 302 -2.79 -17.14 1.62
N GLN A 303 -2.72 -15.84 1.33
CA GLN A 303 -2.60 -14.79 2.35
C GLN A 303 -3.78 -14.83 3.31
N ARG A 304 -5.02 -14.81 2.82
CA ARG A 304 -6.23 -14.82 3.67
C ARG A 304 -6.33 -16.10 4.52
N HIS A 305 -5.88 -17.24 4.00
CA HIS A 305 -5.73 -18.46 4.80
C HIS A 305 -4.67 -18.33 5.91
N THR A 306 -3.54 -17.67 5.63
CA THR A 306 -2.45 -17.44 6.58
C THR A 306 -2.85 -16.46 7.68
N GLU A 307 -3.53 -15.35 7.33
CA GLU A 307 -4.10 -14.38 8.28
C GLU A 307 -5.06 -15.06 9.26
N ILE A 308 -5.94 -15.94 8.76
CA ILE A 308 -6.89 -16.69 9.59
C ILE A 308 -6.19 -17.73 10.47
N ALA A 309 -5.13 -18.39 9.98
CA ALA A 309 -4.35 -19.33 10.78
C ALA A 309 -3.65 -18.64 11.96
N GLN A 310 -2.99 -17.50 11.72
CA GLN A 310 -2.30 -16.71 12.75
C GLN A 310 -3.24 -16.17 13.84
N LEU A 311 -4.52 -15.96 13.52
CA LEU A 311 -5.56 -15.56 14.48
C LEU A 311 -6.09 -16.72 15.33
N LEU A 312 -5.90 -17.97 14.88
CA LEU A 312 -6.33 -19.18 15.59
C LEU A 312 -5.22 -19.77 16.45
N ASP A 313 -3.97 -19.75 15.98
CA ASP A 313 -2.80 -20.11 16.79
C ASP A 313 -1.73 -19.00 16.76
N PRO A 314 -1.73 -18.11 17.77
CA PRO A 314 -0.70 -17.08 17.91
C PRO A 314 0.69 -17.60 18.33
N SER A 315 0.87 -18.92 18.52
CA SER A 315 2.09 -19.52 19.07
C SER A 315 3.00 -20.16 18.01
N GLU A 316 2.48 -20.52 16.83
CA GLU A 316 3.29 -21.05 15.72
C GLU A 316 4.10 -19.95 15.01
N LYS A 317 5.24 -19.56 15.61
CA LYS A 317 6.32 -18.87 14.87
C LYS A 317 7.21 -19.88 14.15
N PRO A 318 7.50 -19.70 12.83
CA PRO A 318 8.49 -20.51 12.14
C PRO A 318 9.85 -20.43 12.84
N THR A 319 10.32 -21.54 13.39
CA THR A 319 11.59 -21.59 14.12
C THR A 319 12.75 -21.66 13.13
N MET A 320 13.45 -20.54 12.94
CA MET A 320 14.73 -20.54 12.22
C MET A 320 15.77 -21.36 13.00
N VAL A 321 16.43 -22.29 12.30
CA VAL A 321 17.59 -23.01 12.83
C VAL A 321 18.77 -22.04 12.84
N ALA A 322 19.38 -21.82 14.01
CA ALA A 322 20.60 -21.05 14.14
C ALA A 322 21.81 -21.92 13.79
N ASP A 323 22.52 -21.59 12.70
CA ASP A 323 23.85 -22.15 12.43
C ASP A 323 24.88 -21.58 13.43
N ALA A 324 25.83 -22.43 13.83
CA ALA A 324 26.89 -22.10 14.76
C ALA A 324 28.26 -22.07 14.08
N ASP A 325 29.20 -21.36 14.70
CA ASP A 325 30.63 -21.31 14.37
C ASP A 325 31.02 -20.93 12.94
N HIS A 326 31.57 -19.72 12.77
CA HIS A 326 32.96 -19.59 12.32
C HIS A 326 33.56 -18.22 12.69
N ALA A 327 34.46 -18.23 13.68
CA ALA A 327 35.31 -17.09 14.00
C ALA A 327 36.79 -17.38 13.62
N SER A 328 37.55 -16.31 13.42
CA SER A 328 39.01 -16.28 13.20
C SER A 328 39.57 -16.90 11.91
N ASN A 329 39.93 -16.04 10.96
CA ASN A 329 41.31 -15.94 10.47
C ASN A 329 41.55 -14.67 9.65
N LEU A 330 42.46 -13.81 10.10
CA LEU A 330 42.98 -12.65 9.36
C LEU A 330 44.51 -12.60 9.52
N PRO A 331 45.31 -12.64 8.44
CA PRO A 331 46.76 -12.55 8.53
C PRO A 331 47.22 -11.12 8.81
N LYS A 332 48.27 -10.97 9.63
CA LYS A 332 48.86 -9.66 9.97
C LYS A 332 49.94 -9.27 8.96
N THR A 333 49.88 -8.04 8.47
CA THR A 333 51.03 -7.31 7.90
C THR A 333 51.27 -6.02 8.69
N LYS A 334 52.51 -5.51 8.61
CA LYS A 334 53.07 -4.50 9.52
C LYS A 334 53.92 -3.52 8.71
N ILE A 335 53.70 -2.22 8.88
CA ILE A 335 54.57 -1.15 8.41
C ILE A 335 54.78 -0.15 9.58
N ASP A 336 55.95 0.46 9.64
CA ASP A 336 56.48 1.18 10.81
C ASP A 336 56.22 2.71 10.78
N GLY A 337 56.52 3.39 11.89
CA GLY A 337 56.22 4.81 12.15
C GLY A 337 57.39 5.81 11.91
N PRO A 338 57.45 6.95 12.64
CA PRO A 338 57.22 8.24 11.95
C PRO A 338 58.23 9.38 12.23
N ALA A 339 58.16 10.44 11.41
CA ALA A 339 58.68 11.80 11.63
C ALA A 339 57.96 12.80 10.68
N GLY A 340 57.80 14.11 10.94
CA GLY A 340 58.00 14.89 12.17
C GLY A 340 58.34 16.38 11.93
N VAL A 341 57.75 17.31 12.73
CA VAL A 341 58.17 18.72 12.97
C VAL A 341 57.90 19.75 11.82
N PRO A 342 57.55 21.06 12.05
CA PRO A 342 56.87 21.77 13.16
C PRO A 342 55.67 22.68 12.71
N PRO A 343 54.96 23.38 13.63
CA PRO A 343 54.09 24.53 13.34
C PRO A 343 54.81 25.91 13.45
N THR A 344 54.21 26.96 12.85
CA THR A 344 54.72 28.36 12.83
C THR A 344 53.90 29.30 13.72
N ARG A 345 54.43 30.49 14.06
CA ARG A 345 53.96 31.39 15.14
C ARG A 345 53.36 32.73 14.66
N VAL A 346 52.45 33.26 15.48
CA VAL A 346 51.75 34.57 15.44
C VAL A 346 52.68 35.80 15.37
N ASP A 347 52.21 36.94 14.82
CA ASP A 347 51.88 38.17 15.61
C ASP A 347 51.44 39.41 14.77
N HIS A 348 50.84 40.40 15.46
CA HIS A 348 50.50 41.81 15.08
C HIS A 348 49.13 42.16 14.43
N PHE A 349 48.53 43.34 14.67
CA PHE A 349 48.32 44.17 15.90
C PHE A 349 47.38 45.38 15.61
N HIS A 350 46.68 45.90 16.64
CA HIS A 350 45.84 47.14 16.67
C HIS A 350 44.50 47.12 15.89
N GLY A 351 43.45 47.87 16.29
CA GLY A 351 43.38 48.91 17.33
C GLY A 351 42.00 49.09 18.00
N SER A 352 41.91 50.02 18.96
CA SER A 352 40.92 50.08 20.05
C SER A 352 39.83 51.16 19.94
N SER A 353 38.70 50.93 20.61
CA SER A 353 37.81 51.96 21.19
C SER A 353 37.27 51.53 22.57
N GLN A 354 37.05 52.49 23.48
CA GLN A 354 36.44 52.30 24.82
C GLN A 354 34.91 52.53 24.75
N MET A 355 34.05 52.36 25.77
CA MET A 355 34.13 52.42 27.25
C MET A 355 32.93 51.58 27.84
N ASP A 356 32.66 51.34 29.14
CA ASP A 356 33.18 51.88 30.41
C ASP A 356 33.15 50.84 31.57
N SER A 357 32.06 50.79 32.37
CA SER A 357 31.92 50.09 33.66
C SER A 357 30.61 49.26 33.70
N SER A 358 30.40 48.25 34.56
CA SER A 358 30.53 48.24 36.02
C SER A 358 30.80 46.85 36.62
N SER A 359 31.34 46.81 37.84
CA SER A 359 31.79 45.58 38.52
C SER A 359 30.96 45.24 39.76
N GLN A 360 30.80 43.94 40.05
CA GLN A 360 30.79 43.44 41.43
C GLN A 360 31.10 41.93 41.51
N GLU A 361 32.10 41.56 42.32
CA GLU A 361 32.37 40.18 42.73
C GLU A 361 31.61 39.83 44.02
N PHE A 362 31.39 38.54 44.32
CA PHE A 362 31.71 38.03 45.67
C PHE A 362 31.92 36.50 45.76
N SER A 363 33.21 36.13 45.76
CA SER A 363 33.90 34.99 46.41
C SER A 363 33.19 33.67 46.83
N LYS A 364 33.89 32.56 46.58
CA LYS A 364 33.64 31.20 47.11
C LYS A 364 33.88 31.10 48.63
N LYS A 365 33.37 30.03 49.26
CA LYS A 365 34.08 29.35 50.36
C LYS A 365 33.73 27.86 50.52
N GLU A 366 34.76 27.04 50.69
CA GLU A 366 34.64 25.63 51.10
C GLU A 366 34.45 25.50 52.63
N VAL A 367 33.87 24.38 53.08
CA VAL A 367 34.11 23.83 54.42
C VAL A 367 34.27 22.31 54.33
N LYS A 368 35.36 21.78 54.86
CA LYS A 368 35.57 20.34 55.10
C LYS A 368 35.00 19.94 56.46
N ASN A 369 34.55 18.68 56.61
CA ASN A 369 34.94 17.89 57.79
C ASN A 369 34.77 16.37 57.58
N SER A 370 35.39 15.56 58.45
CA SER A 370 35.53 14.12 58.26
C SER A 370 35.47 13.31 59.57
N SER A 371 34.63 12.26 59.59
CA SER A 371 34.54 11.18 60.59
C SER A 371 33.42 10.20 60.16
N GLN A 372 33.35 8.92 60.56
CA GLN A 372 34.33 7.97 61.14
C GLN A 372 33.85 6.54 60.82
N LEU A 373 34.74 5.54 60.89
CA LEU A 373 34.42 4.11 60.74
C LEU A 373 34.18 3.45 62.12
N PRO A 374 33.42 2.35 62.19
CA PRO A 374 34.08 1.08 62.49
C PRO A 374 33.56 -0.14 61.70
N LYS A 375 34.34 -1.23 61.76
CA LYS A 375 34.00 -2.57 61.21
C LYS A 375 33.59 -3.51 62.36
N THR A 376 32.85 -4.58 62.04
CA THR A 376 32.79 -5.81 62.85
C THR A 376 32.86 -7.06 61.97
N ARG A 377 33.59 -8.08 62.43
CA ARG A 377 33.76 -9.42 61.80
C ARG A 377 34.00 -10.46 62.89
N VAL A 378 33.31 -11.60 62.82
CA VAL A 378 33.61 -12.89 63.47
C VAL A 378 32.98 -13.95 62.53
N ASP A 379 33.62 -14.94 61.89
CA ASP A 379 34.74 -15.88 62.14
C ASP A 379 34.41 -17.12 63.01
N ALA A 380 34.09 -18.26 62.37
CA ALA A 380 34.53 -19.64 62.73
C ALA A 380 33.93 -20.74 61.80
N GLY A 381 34.65 -21.85 61.59
CA GLY A 381 34.16 -23.13 61.02
C GLY A 381 34.40 -24.28 62.03
N PRO A 382 34.88 -25.49 61.65
CA PRO A 382 35.05 -26.10 60.31
C PRO A 382 34.87 -27.66 60.26
N LEU A 383 35.40 -28.31 59.19
CA LEU A 383 35.96 -29.69 59.09
C LEU A 383 35.09 -30.94 58.76
N ASN A 384 35.39 -31.57 57.61
CA ASN A 384 35.75 -33.01 57.34
C ASN A 384 35.57 -33.33 55.83
N SER A 385 36.51 -33.84 55.01
CA SER A 385 37.37 -35.07 55.09
C SER A 385 36.55 -36.37 54.89
N ALA A 386 36.93 -37.42 54.12
CA ALA A 386 38.11 -37.78 53.29
C ALA A 386 37.69 -38.94 52.29
N THR A 387 38.45 -39.64 51.41
CA THR A 387 39.89 -39.71 50.99
C THR A 387 40.04 -40.52 49.66
N GLY A 388 41.12 -40.31 48.86
CA GLY A 388 41.84 -41.37 48.11
C GLY A 388 41.75 -41.35 46.56
N HIS A 389 42.83 -41.43 45.75
CA HIS A 389 43.91 -42.44 45.60
C HIS A 389 43.47 -43.73 44.85
N ASN A 390 44.21 -44.30 43.87
CA ASN A 390 45.47 -43.88 43.23
C ASN A 390 45.72 -44.54 41.83
N ASP A 391 46.82 -44.17 41.18
CA ASP A 391 47.42 -44.65 39.92
C ASP A 391 47.27 -46.16 39.54
N LYS A 392 47.17 -46.45 38.22
CA LYS A 392 48.31 -47.02 37.43
C LYS A 392 48.00 -47.34 35.94
N GLN A 393 48.97 -47.05 35.08
CA GLN A 393 49.18 -47.71 33.78
C GLN A 393 50.16 -48.90 33.96
N PRO A 394 50.13 -49.92 33.08
CA PRO A 394 51.11 -49.95 31.98
C PRO A 394 50.56 -50.52 30.66
N ALA A 395 51.41 -50.59 29.63
CA ALA A 395 51.07 -51.11 28.29
C ALA A 395 51.88 -52.39 27.95
N LEU A 396 51.35 -53.22 27.03
CA LEU A 396 52.06 -53.90 25.93
C LEU A 396 51.10 -54.74 25.06
N ALA A 397 51.52 -55.06 23.83
CA ALA A 397 50.78 -55.86 22.82
C ALA A 397 51.25 -57.34 22.84
N PRO A 398 50.82 -58.32 21.96
CA PRO A 398 50.68 -58.18 20.50
C PRO A 398 49.60 -59.02 19.73
N ARG A 399 49.35 -58.59 18.48
CA ARG A 399 49.10 -59.37 17.23
C ARG A 399 47.89 -60.31 17.03
N ASP A 400 47.21 -60.01 15.92
CA ASP A 400 46.84 -60.86 14.78
C ASP A 400 46.03 -62.16 14.97
N LEU A 401 44.79 -62.16 14.47
CA LEU A 401 44.29 -63.14 13.47
C LEU A 401 43.05 -62.61 12.73
N MET A 402 42.77 -63.15 11.54
CA MET A 402 41.84 -62.58 10.54
C MET A 402 40.55 -63.39 10.32
N HIS A 403 39.53 -62.72 9.77
CA HIS A 403 38.24 -63.26 9.27
C HIS A 403 37.26 -63.76 10.36
N SER A 404 35.94 -63.53 10.27
CA SER A 404 35.10 -63.06 9.14
C SER A 404 33.85 -62.29 9.61
N ALA A 405 33.42 -61.29 8.85
CA ALA A 405 32.09 -60.66 8.97
C ALA A 405 31.67 -60.04 7.62
N GLN A 406 30.38 -60.14 7.27
CA GLN A 406 29.81 -59.57 6.05
C GLN A 406 29.10 -58.24 6.35
N ALA A 407 29.50 -57.15 5.69
CA ALA A 407 28.67 -55.94 5.54
C ALA A 407 29.21 -55.08 4.38
N SER A 408 28.41 -54.88 3.32
CA SER A 408 28.78 -54.05 2.17
C SER A 408 28.11 -52.67 2.26
N SER A 409 28.75 -51.71 2.93
CA SER A 409 28.27 -50.33 3.06
C SER A 409 28.85 -49.42 1.96
N GLY A 410 28.20 -49.38 0.79
CA GLY A 410 28.52 -48.42 -0.28
C GLY A 410 27.92 -47.04 0.00
N ALA A 411 28.76 -46.03 0.23
CA ALA A 411 28.31 -44.69 0.63
C ALA A 411 27.76 -43.86 -0.57
N PRO A 412 26.70 -43.05 -0.38
CA PRO A 412 25.95 -42.44 -1.48
C PRO A 412 26.56 -41.17 -2.10
N TRP A 413 27.59 -40.57 -1.49
CA TRP A 413 28.10 -39.24 -1.85
C TRP A 413 28.65 -39.12 -3.29
N LEU A 414 29.14 -40.22 -3.87
CA LEU A 414 29.67 -40.25 -5.24
C LEU A 414 28.63 -40.06 -6.36
N ARG A 415 27.31 -40.02 -6.05
CA ARG A 415 26.26 -39.80 -7.07
C ARG A 415 25.88 -38.34 -7.32
N PHE A 416 26.10 -37.44 -6.36
CA PHE A 416 25.70 -36.03 -6.53
C PHE A 416 26.67 -35.24 -7.43
N GLY A 417 27.98 -35.47 -7.31
CA GLY A 417 28.98 -34.75 -8.14
C GLY A 417 28.84 -35.00 -9.64
N ALA A 418 28.42 -36.20 -10.05
CA ALA A 418 28.25 -36.54 -11.46
C ALA A 418 27.08 -35.78 -12.14
N VAL A 419 25.99 -35.52 -11.40
CA VAL A 419 24.81 -34.82 -11.93
C VAL A 419 25.10 -33.34 -12.16
N LEU A 420 25.84 -32.70 -11.25
CA LEU A 420 26.20 -31.29 -11.38
C LEU A 420 27.10 -31.03 -12.60
N ILE A 421 28.08 -31.91 -12.83
CA ILE A 421 28.98 -31.84 -13.99
C ILE A 421 28.22 -32.07 -15.31
N ALA A 422 27.25 -33.00 -15.31
CA ALA A 422 26.41 -33.24 -16.49
C ALA A 422 25.54 -32.01 -16.84
N LEU A 423 24.93 -31.35 -15.86
CA LEU A 423 24.10 -30.15 -16.07
C LEU A 423 24.91 -28.97 -16.63
N LEU A 424 26.12 -28.74 -16.10
CA LEU A 424 27.03 -27.69 -16.58
C LEU A 424 27.56 -27.95 -18.01
N LEU A 425 27.65 -29.21 -18.44
CA LEU A 425 28.01 -29.55 -19.83
C LEU A 425 26.84 -29.35 -20.80
N VAL A 426 25.60 -29.58 -20.38
CA VAL A 426 24.41 -29.35 -21.22
C VAL A 426 24.20 -27.86 -21.48
N SER A 427 24.31 -26.99 -20.46
CA SER A 427 24.14 -25.54 -20.64
C SER A 427 25.19 -24.94 -21.57
N ALA A 428 26.45 -25.37 -21.43
CA ALA A 428 27.56 -24.95 -22.30
C ALA A 428 27.38 -25.37 -23.77
N ILE A 429 26.70 -26.51 -24.04
CA ILE A 429 26.37 -26.95 -25.40
C ILE A 429 25.20 -26.14 -25.98
N THR A 430 24.16 -25.85 -25.18
CA THR A 430 23.03 -25.01 -25.66
C THR A 430 23.45 -23.59 -26.02
N TRP A 431 24.39 -22.98 -25.30
CA TRP A 431 24.87 -21.63 -25.60
C TRP A 431 25.65 -21.55 -26.92
N LYS A 432 26.26 -22.67 -27.35
CA LYS A 432 27.10 -22.76 -28.57
C LYS A 432 26.34 -23.09 -29.86
N LEU A 433 25.01 -23.21 -29.79
CA LEU A 433 24.12 -23.58 -30.89
C LEU A 433 22.97 -22.58 -31.12
N TRP A 434 22.95 -21.47 -30.38
CA TRP A 434 21.99 -20.39 -30.63
C TRP A 434 22.43 -19.57 -31.86
N PRO A 435 21.58 -19.41 -32.90
CA PRO A 435 22.00 -18.81 -34.16
C PRO A 435 22.08 -17.27 -34.07
N SER A 436 23.29 -16.75 -33.87
CA SER A 436 23.60 -15.33 -34.11
C SER A 436 23.48 -15.03 -35.60
N LYS A 437 22.48 -14.25 -36.01
CA LYS A 437 22.46 -13.60 -37.32
C LYS A 437 23.46 -12.44 -37.30
N GLU A 438 24.59 -12.63 -37.97
CA GLU A 438 25.39 -11.51 -38.49
C GLU A 438 24.70 -10.97 -39.75
N GLU A 439 24.66 -9.64 -39.91
CA GLU A 439 24.12 -9.00 -41.11
C GLU A 439 25.26 -8.68 -42.10
N ASP A 440 25.19 -9.25 -43.32
CA ASP A 440 26.16 -9.01 -44.40
C ASP A 440 25.67 -7.90 -45.34
N PRO A 441 26.37 -6.75 -45.46
CA PRO A 441 25.81 -5.56 -46.10
C PRO A 441 26.00 -5.50 -47.63
N LYS A 442 24.98 -5.91 -48.42
CA LYS A 442 24.75 -5.46 -49.83
C LYS A 442 23.31 -5.67 -50.36
N SER A 443 22.50 -4.61 -50.37
CA SER A 443 21.50 -4.22 -51.42
C SER A 443 20.35 -5.20 -51.83
N PRO A 444 19.29 -4.75 -52.55
CA PRO A 444 18.96 -3.40 -53.03
C PRO A 444 17.65 -2.81 -52.44
N ARG A 445 17.10 -1.78 -53.09
CA ARG A 445 15.99 -0.92 -52.62
C ARG A 445 14.57 -1.50 -52.79
N ASP A 446 13.65 -0.85 -52.09
CA ASP A 446 12.18 -0.79 -52.27
C ASP A 446 11.42 -2.09 -51.91
N THR A 447 10.27 -2.05 -51.20
CA THR A 447 9.23 -1.00 -51.15
C THR A 447 8.63 -0.79 -49.75
N SER A 448 8.27 0.47 -49.46
CA SER A 448 7.11 0.92 -48.65
C SER A 448 6.69 0.08 -47.43
N SER A 449 7.37 0.27 -46.29
CA SER A 449 6.72 0.24 -44.98
C SER A 449 6.55 1.67 -44.46
N ALA A 450 5.38 1.98 -43.88
CA ALA A 450 5.23 3.19 -43.07
C ALA A 450 5.99 2.99 -41.74
N PRO A 451 6.55 4.06 -41.12
CA PRO A 451 7.18 3.93 -39.82
C PRO A 451 6.13 3.52 -38.78
N GLU A 452 6.43 2.50 -37.97
CA GLU A 452 5.68 2.26 -36.74
C GLU A 452 5.85 3.48 -35.84
N SER A 453 4.72 4.13 -35.51
CA SER A 453 4.73 5.35 -34.71
C SER A 453 5.01 5.02 -33.26
N THR A 454 6.27 5.19 -32.83
CA THR A 454 6.63 5.22 -31.40
C THR A 454 5.67 6.19 -30.70
N PRO A 455 4.93 5.77 -29.65
CA PRO A 455 4.01 6.66 -28.97
C PRO A 455 4.81 7.79 -28.30
N GLN A 456 4.45 9.04 -28.60
CA GLN A 456 5.23 10.22 -28.19
C GLN A 456 4.60 10.95 -27.00
N LEU A 457 5.46 11.43 -26.09
CA LEU A 457 5.11 12.38 -25.05
C LEU A 457 4.40 13.61 -25.65
N THR A 458 3.08 13.70 -25.47
CA THR A 458 2.22 14.63 -26.21
C THR A 458 1.65 15.72 -25.30
N LYS A 459 1.78 16.99 -25.67
CA LYS A 459 1.15 18.10 -24.93
C LYS A 459 -0.38 17.94 -24.88
N ILE A 460 -0.95 18.03 -23.68
CA ILE A 460 -2.40 18.06 -23.46
C ILE A 460 -2.82 19.52 -23.42
N GLY A 461 -3.68 19.92 -24.36
CA GLY A 461 -4.33 21.25 -24.38
C GLY A 461 -3.37 22.44 -24.35
N ALA A 462 -3.77 23.50 -23.64
CA ALA A 462 -3.01 24.75 -23.53
C ALA A 462 -2.35 24.87 -22.14
N PRO A 463 -1.24 25.64 -22.01
CA PRO A 463 -0.63 25.85 -20.70
C PRO A 463 -1.57 26.63 -19.77
N MET A 464 -1.81 26.10 -18.57
CA MET A 464 -2.67 26.69 -17.55
C MET A 464 -1.94 27.87 -16.89
N LYS A 465 -2.59 29.03 -16.78
CA LYS A 465 -1.99 30.28 -16.29
C LYS A 465 -2.78 30.85 -15.12
N GLY A 466 -2.20 30.74 -13.93
CA GLY A 466 -2.67 31.42 -12.72
C GLY A 466 -2.02 32.80 -12.54
N ALA A 467 -1.88 33.23 -11.30
CA ALA A 467 -1.44 34.57 -10.92
C ALA A 467 0.10 34.77 -10.95
N GLY A 468 0.74 34.39 -12.04
CA GLY A 468 2.19 34.59 -12.26
C GLY A 468 2.97 33.28 -12.32
N ALA A 469 4.20 33.28 -11.82
CA ALA A 469 5.05 32.09 -11.80
C ALA A 469 4.44 31.03 -10.86
N ALA A 470 4.35 29.78 -11.32
CA ALA A 470 3.98 28.65 -10.46
C ALA A 470 5.24 28.19 -9.68
N GLY A 471 5.19 28.29 -8.35
CA GLY A 471 6.29 27.96 -7.44
C GLY A 471 6.23 26.55 -6.84
N SER A 472 5.08 25.86 -6.95
CA SER A 472 4.93 24.44 -6.68
C SER A 472 3.80 23.85 -7.52
N VAL A 473 3.84 22.55 -7.82
CA VAL A 473 2.79 21.84 -8.58
C VAL A 473 2.62 20.41 -8.06
N VAL A 474 1.39 20.01 -7.76
CA VAL A 474 1.08 18.67 -7.22
C VAL A 474 -0.28 18.17 -7.72
N PHE A 475 -0.39 16.88 -8.06
CA PHE A 475 -1.66 16.22 -8.38
C PHE A 475 -2.38 15.76 -7.11
N SER A 476 -3.71 15.74 -7.15
CA SER A 476 -4.50 14.96 -6.20
C SER A 476 -4.26 13.46 -6.36
N SER A 477 -4.57 12.67 -5.33
CA SER A 477 -4.37 11.22 -5.30
C SER A 477 -5.18 10.42 -6.33
N ASP A 478 -6.25 11.01 -6.88
CA ASP A 478 -7.04 10.48 -8.00
C ASP A 478 -6.55 10.98 -9.39
N GLY A 479 -5.61 11.92 -9.43
CA GLY A 479 -5.11 12.56 -10.64
C GLY A 479 -6.12 13.46 -11.38
N ALA A 480 -7.27 13.76 -10.78
CA ALA A 480 -8.33 14.58 -11.39
C ALA A 480 -8.13 16.08 -11.15
N THR A 481 -7.51 16.45 -10.04
CA THR A 481 -7.19 17.84 -9.66
C THR A 481 -5.67 18.05 -9.64
N LEU A 482 -5.25 19.26 -9.92
CA LEU A 482 -3.87 19.73 -9.78
C LEU A 482 -3.87 21.04 -8.99
N ALA A 483 -3.07 21.13 -7.94
CA ALA A 483 -2.85 22.36 -7.18
C ALA A 483 -1.54 23.01 -7.62
N SER A 484 -1.46 24.34 -7.56
CA SER A 484 -0.20 25.06 -7.75
C SER A 484 -0.15 26.35 -6.93
N ILE A 485 1.01 26.61 -6.31
CA ILE A 485 1.31 27.90 -5.64
C ILE A 485 1.72 28.90 -6.71
N TYR A 486 1.29 30.15 -6.59
CA TYR A 486 1.67 31.25 -7.47
C TYR A 486 2.44 32.35 -6.74
N ALA A 487 3.19 33.15 -7.50
CA ALA A 487 4.00 34.27 -7.00
C ALA A 487 3.22 35.46 -6.40
N ASP A 488 1.91 35.31 -6.17
CA ASP A 488 1.05 36.21 -5.40
C ASP A 488 0.61 35.57 -4.05
N ASP A 489 1.35 34.56 -3.60
CA ASP A 489 1.11 33.77 -2.39
C ASP A 489 -0.20 32.94 -2.40
N THR A 490 -0.89 32.86 -3.55
CA THR A 490 -2.13 32.07 -3.68
C THR A 490 -1.90 30.65 -4.18
N VAL A 491 -2.80 29.74 -3.79
CA VAL A 491 -2.89 28.39 -4.36
C VAL A 491 -4.13 28.29 -5.22
N GLN A 492 -3.98 27.82 -6.46
CA GLN A 492 -5.07 27.64 -7.40
C GLN A 492 -5.21 26.17 -7.77
N LEU A 493 -6.45 25.69 -7.81
CA LEU A 493 -6.79 24.32 -8.15
C LEU A 493 -7.28 24.24 -9.60
N TRP A 494 -6.87 23.22 -10.33
CA TRP A 494 -7.15 23.02 -11.75
C TRP A 494 -7.73 21.63 -11.98
N ASP A 495 -8.85 21.55 -12.70
CA ASP A 495 -9.37 20.28 -13.20
C ASP A 495 -8.51 19.81 -14.38
N VAL A 496 -7.94 18.60 -14.27
CA VAL A 496 -6.92 18.08 -15.19
C VAL A 496 -7.49 17.72 -16.56
N ALA A 497 -8.80 17.46 -16.65
CA ALA A 497 -9.47 17.06 -17.89
C ALA A 497 -9.91 18.27 -18.75
N THR A 498 -10.37 19.35 -18.11
CA THR A 498 -10.90 20.57 -18.73
C THR A 498 -9.91 21.72 -18.74
N GLN A 499 -8.84 21.63 -17.95
CA GLN A 499 -7.81 22.67 -17.77
C GLN A 499 -8.36 24.01 -17.28
N GLN A 500 -9.48 23.97 -16.56
CA GLN A 500 -10.11 25.13 -15.95
C GLN A 500 -9.76 25.21 -14.47
N GLN A 501 -9.70 26.43 -13.93
CA GLN A 501 -9.62 26.64 -12.49
C GLN A 501 -10.92 26.15 -11.83
N VAL A 502 -10.80 25.41 -10.73
CA VAL A 502 -11.91 24.88 -9.92
C VAL A 502 -11.78 25.30 -8.46
N GLY A 503 -12.85 25.14 -7.69
CA GLY A 503 -12.90 25.51 -6.28
C GLY A 503 -12.72 27.02 -6.05
N GLN A 504 -12.28 27.37 -4.83
CA GLN A 504 -11.85 28.72 -4.49
C GLN A 504 -10.33 28.83 -4.64
N ILE A 505 -9.83 30.04 -4.93
CA ILE A 505 -8.40 30.34 -4.77
C ILE A 505 -8.11 30.36 -3.26
N LEU A 506 -7.10 29.61 -2.84
CA LEU A 506 -6.76 29.42 -1.43
C LEU A 506 -5.61 30.37 -1.03
N GLY A 507 -5.63 30.84 0.22
CA GLY A 507 -4.66 31.82 0.72
C GLY A 507 -5.14 33.28 0.57
N PRO A 508 -4.24 34.25 0.36
CA PRO A 508 -2.79 34.09 0.26
C PRO A 508 -2.14 33.61 1.56
N VAL A 509 -0.94 33.01 1.43
CA VAL A 509 -0.03 32.67 2.54
C VAL A 509 1.40 33.04 2.14
N PRO A 510 1.99 34.09 2.75
CA PRO A 510 3.35 34.52 2.43
C PRO A 510 4.38 33.41 2.54
N ASP A 511 5.22 33.30 1.50
CA ASP A 511 6.40 32.43 1.46
C ASP A 511 6.09 30.92 1.52
N LEU A 512 4.90 30.51 1.06
CA LEU A 512 4.50 29.12 0.91
C LEU A 512 5.36 28.40 -0.16
N GLN A 513 6.08 27.34 0.23
CA GLN A 513 7.05 26.65 -0.66
C GLN A 513 6.53 25.35 -1.26
N MET A 514 5.73 24.59 -0.51
CA MET A 514 5.31 23.23 -0.87
C MET A 514 3.82 22.99 -0.67
N LEU A 515 3.27 22.01 -1.42
CA LEU A 515 1.90 21.54 -1.32
C LEU A 515 1.82 20.02 -1.30
N GLN A 516 0.84 19.46 -0.59
CA GLN A 516 0.53 18.03 -0.67
C GLN A 516 -0.95 17.77 -0.39
N PHE A 517 -1.59 16.97 -1.24
CA PHE A 517 -2.96 16.48 -1.02
C PHE A 517 -2.99 15.29 -0.06
N SER A 518 -4.08 15.16 0.70
CA SER A 518 -4.41 13.92 1.40
C SER A 518 -4.70 12.77 0.42
N PRO A 519 -4.59 11.50 0.85
CA PRO A 519 -4.87 10.34 -0.01
C PRO A 519 -6.30 10.24 -0.55
N ASP A 520 -7.25 10.98 0.01
CA ASP A 520 -8.64 11.09 -0.45
C ASP A 520 -8.95 12.41 -1.20
N ALA A 521 -7.91 13.23 -1.47
CA ALA A 521 -7.97 14.56 -2.07
C ALA A 521 -8.88 15.60 -1.35
N SER A 522 -9.42 15.28 -0.16
CA SER A 522 -10.31 16.17 0.59
C SER A 522 -9.59 17.32 1.29
N THR A 523 -8.31 17.13 1.60
CA THR A 523 -7.48 18.05 2.37
C THR A 523 -6.22 18.41 1.57
N LEU A 524 -5.80 19.66 1.63
CA LEU A 524 -4.53 20.13 1.11
C LEU A 524 -3.69 20.69 2.27
N LEU A 525 -2.46 20.22 2.39
CA LEU A 525 -1.43 20.84 3.22
C LEU A 525 -0.56 21.76 2.36
N GLY A 526 0.01 22.79 2.99
CA GLY A 526 1.12 23.54 2.43
C GLY A 526 1.96 24.18 3.52
N ALA A 527 3.29 24.11 3.37
CA ALA A 527 4.24 24.61 4.36
C ALA A 527 4.95 25.88 3.89
N ARG A 528 5.23 26.76 4.86
CA ARG A 528 6.06 27.96 4.73
C ARG A 528 7.11 27.95 5.83
N ILE A 529 8.29 28.47 5.52
CA ILE A 529 9.36 28.72 6.51
C ILE A 529 9.15 30.14 7.03
N VAL A 530 9.15 30.34 8.35
CA VAL A 530 8.89 31.67 8.96
C VAL A 530 10.21 32.38 9.24
N ASP A 531 11.15 31.67 9.87
CA ASP A 531 12.58 32.00 9.94
C ASP A 531 13.40 30.70 10.07
N SER A 532 14.60 30.72 10.66
CA SER A 532 15.41 29.50 10.83
C SER A 532 14.88 28.53 11.89
N ASP A 533 14.07 29.02 12.82
CA ASP A 533 13.72 28.35 14.07
C ASP A 533 12.19 28.07 14.16
N GLU A 534 11.39 28.51 13.17
CA GLU A 534 9.94 28.29 13.09
C GLU A 534 9.46 28.04 11.64
N ALA A 535 8.62 27.01 11.46
CA ALA A 535 7.90 26.73 10.22
C ALA A 535 6.40 26.44 10.46
N GLU A 536 5.57 26.80 9.49
CA GLU A 536 4.11 26.73 9.56
C GLU A 536 3.54 25.82 8.45
N VAL A 537 2.83 24.75 8.83
CA VAL A 537 2.05 23.90 7.90
C VAL A 537 0.56 24.21 8.00
N HIS A 538 0.02 24.86 6.98
CA HIS A 538 -1.39 25.20 6.87
C HIS A 538 -2.22 24.07 6.25
N ILE A 539 -3.52 24.09 6.55
CA ILE A 539 -4.47 23.04 6.20
C ILE A 539 -5.71 23.66 5.57
N TRP A 540 -6.13 23.16 4.42
CA TRP A 540 -7.35 23.56 3.71
C TRP A 540 -8.25 22.36 3.45
N ASP A 541 -9.54 22.50 3.73
CA ASP A 541 -10.59 21.64 3.18
C ASP A 541 -10.79 22.02 1.70
N VAL A 542 -10.50 21.08 0.80
CA VAL A 542 -10.51 21.28 -0.66
C VAL A 542 -11.92 21.51 -1.22
N PRO A 543 -12.97 20.75 -0.80
CA PRO A 543 -14.33 20.96 -1.31
C PRO A 543 -14.95 22.33 -1.00
N SER A 544 -14.67 22.90 0.18
CA SER A 544 -15.17 24.22 0.57
C SER A 544 -14.18 25.36 0.30
N GLY A 545 -12.88 25.07 0.23
CA GLY A 545 -11.80 26.06 0.18
C GLY A 545 -11.47 26.72 1.53
N HIS A 546 -12.08 26.27 2.64
CA HIS A 546 -11.82 26.84 3.95
C HIS A 546 -10.48 26.39 4.53
N ARG A 547 -9.61 27.36 4.86
CA ARG A 547 -8.41 27.12 5.68
C ARG A 547 -8.82 26.91 7.13
N THR A 548 -8.30 25.88 7.78
CA THR A 548 -8.48 25.66 9.22
C THR A 548 -7.76 26.75 10.02
N SER A 549 -8.27 27.12 11.19
CA SER A 549 -7.68 28.16 12.06
C SER A 549 -6.50 27.67 12.90
N GLN A 550 -6.17 26.38 12.84
CA GLN A 550 -5.03 25.76 13.50
C GLN A 550 -4.03 25.29 12.43
N THR A 551 -2.84 25.88 12.47
CA THR A 551 -1.63 25.49 11.71
C THR A 551 -0.86 24.45 12.54
N PHE A 552 -0.08 23.55 11.93
CA PHE A 552 1.00 22.86 12.65
C PHE A 552 2.20 23.81 12.69
N VAL A 553 2.78 24.01 13.87
CA VAL A 553 3.98 24.83 14.05
C VAL A 553 5.09 23.90 14.52
N SER A 554 6.17 23.87 13.76
CA SER A 554 7.35 23.06 14.02
C SER A 554 8.49 23.99 14.45
N ASP A 555 9.24 23.58 15.47
CA ASP A 555 10.29 24.38 16.13
C ASP A 555 11.62 24.41 15.31
N SER A 556 11.53 24.36 13.97
CA SER A 556 12.65 24.30 12.99
C SER A 556 12.14 24.47 11.54
N SER A 557 13.03 24.67 10.57
CA SER A 557 12.71 24.71 9.12
C SER A 557 12.08 23.39 8.63
N VAL A 558 11.16 23.48 7.66
CA VAL A 558 10.48 22.32 7.06
C VAL A 558 10.90 22.13 5.60
N GLU A 559 11.67 21.07 5.35
CA GLU A 559 12.20 20.73 4.02
C GLU A 559 11.25 19.85 3.21
N THR A 560 10.60 18.88 3.87
CA THR A 560 9.65 17.96 3.24
C THR A 560 8.53 17.54 4.19
N LEU A 561 7.41 17.07 3.64
CA LEU A 561 6.34 16.43 4.41
C LEU A 561 5.69 15.30 3.62
N ALA A 562 5.10 14.34 4.33
CA ALA A 562 4.42 13.18 3.74
C ALA A 562 3.16 12.79 4.51
N PHE A 563 2.02 12.72 3.82
CA PHE A 563 0.82 12.07 4.32
C PHE A 563 1.01 10.56 4.45
N SER A 564 0.55 10.03 5.57
CA SER A 564 0.26 8.60 5.71
C SER A 564 -0.87 8.18 4.75
N PRO A 565 -0.88 6.95 4.19
CA PRO A 565 -1.87 6.50 3.21
C PRO A 565 -3.33 6.47 3.68
N ASN A 566 -3.58 6.65 4.98
CA ASN A 566 -4.93 6.74 5.56
C ASN A 566 -5.41 8.19 5.78
N GLY A 567 -4.57 9.20 5.50
CA GLY A 567 -4.86 10.63 5.69
C GLY A 567 -4.93 11.11 7.15
N GLN A 568 -4.59 10.28 8.13
CA GLN A 568 -4.74 10.60 9.57
C GLN A 568 -3.49 11.23 10.17
N THR A 569 -2.31 10.85 9.67
CA THR A 569 -1.01 11.35 10.11
C THR A 569 -0.27 12.04 8.97
N VAL A 570 0.45 13.13 9.25
CA VAL A 570 1.53 13.65 8.41
C VAL A 570 2.87 13.46 9.13
N ALA A 571 3.90 13.08 8.40
CA ALA A 571 5.29 13.17 8.83
C ALA A 571 5.89 14.46 8.26
N ILE A 572 6.61 15.22 9.09
CA ILE A 572 7.22 16.50 8.76
C ILE A 572 8.71 16.38 9.02
N ASP A 573 9.53 16.70 8.03
CA ASP A 573 10.99 16.82 8.15
C ASP A 573 11.31 18.18 8.76
N THR A 574 11.94 18.19 9.94
CA THR A 574 12.22 19.40 10.70
C THR A 574 13.73 19.63 10.88
N TRP A 575 14.51 19.30 9.83
CA TRP A 575 15.95 19.53 9.74
C TRP A 575 16.75 18.84 10.86
N GLY A 576 16.68 17.50 10.89
CA GLY A 576 17.41 16.67 11.84
C GLY A 576 16.53 15.73 12.66
N GLU A 577 15.25 16.07 12.76
CA GLU A 577 14.18 15.26 13.35
C GLU A 577 13.06 15.02 12.32
N VAL A 578 12.24 13.99 12.56
CA VAL A 578 10.95 13.85 11.86
C VAL A 578 9.81 13.86 12.87
N GLU A 579 8.98 14.89 12.80
CA GLU A 579 7.76 14.99 13.61
C GLU A 579 6.61 14.21 12.97
N LEU A 580 5.76 13.62 13.80
CA LEU A 580 4.51 12.97 13.38
C LEU A 580 3.33 13.71 14.00
N TRP A 581 2.42 14.20 13.17
CA TRP A 581 1.25 14.99 13.58
C TRP A 581 -0.06 14.31 13.17
N ASP A 582 -1.03 14.26 14.09
CA ASP A 582 -2.40 13.80 13.80
C ASP A 582 -3.24 14.97 13.24
N ILE A 583 -3.78 14.76 12.03
CA ILE A 583 -4.51 15.75 11.24
C ILE A 583 -5.82 16.18 11.91
N ALA A 584 -6.51 15.27 12.60
CA ALA A 584 -7.85 15.51 13.13
C ALA A 584 -7.87 16.22 14.49
N SER A 585 -6.80 16.08 15.28
CA SER A 585 -6.61 16.72 16.58
C SER A 585 -5.65 17.91 16.55
N HIS A 586 -4.86 18.05 15.47
CA HIS A 586 -3.78 19.03 15.34
C HIS A 586 -2.74 18.93 16.46
N GLN A 587 -2.27 17.73 16.75
CA GLN A 587 -1.28 17.47 17.81
C GLN A 587 -0.10 16.64 17.28
N ARG A 588 1.11 16.99 17.72
CA ARG A 588 2.33 16.18 17.56
C ARG A 588 2.15 14.89 18.37
N ILE A 589 2.02 13.75 17.69
CA ILE A 589 1.83 12.41 18.28
C ILE A 589 3.14 11.63 18.43
N GLY A 590 4.22 12.10 17.80
CA GLY A 590 5.53 11.46 17.84
C GLY A 590 6.64 12.35 17.30
N ILE A 591 7.88 11.97 17.61
CA ILE A 591 9.13 12.49 17.05
C ILE A 591 10.01 11.27 16.77
N ILE A 592 10.76 11.29 15.68
CA ILE A 592 11.87 10.38 15.39
C ILE A 592 13.15 11.21 15.44
N GLU A 593 13.99 10.94 16.45
CA GLU A 593 15.27 11.59 16.73
C GLU A 593 16.30 10.47 17.03
N PRO A 594 17.22 10.14 16.10
CA PRO A 594 18.23 9.12 16.33
C PRO A 594 19.49 9.65 17.02
N GLU A 595 20.05 8.87 17.96
CA GLU A 595 21.30 9.24 18.65
C GLU A 595 22.45 9.51 17.66
N ASP A 596 23.10 10.66 17.82
CA ASP A 596 24.24 11.16 17.03
C ASP A 596 24.03 11.22 15.50
N LYS A 597 22.77 11.31 15.00
CA LYS A 597 22.46 11.39 13.56
C LYS A 597 21.34 12.38 13.25
N SER A 598 21.40 12.98 12.07
CA SER A 598 20.30 13.72 11.46
C SER A 598 19.35 12.76 10.74
N VAL A 599 18.04 13.00 10.81
CA VAL A 599 17.00 12.27 10.08
C VAL A 599 16.10 13.22 9.29
N GLY A 600 15.60 12.79 8.13
CA GLY A 600 14.77 13.60 7.24
C GLY A 600 14.16 12.81 6.07
N ALA A 601 13.60 13.53 5.09
CA ALA A 601 12.92 13.01 3.91
C ALA A 601 11.91 11.87 4.18
N PRO A 602 10.97 12.01 5.14
CA PRO A 602 10.09 10.94 5.55
C PRO A 602 9.13 10.51 4.44
N LEU A 603 9.05 9.20 4.18
CA LEU A 603 8.10 8.60 3.25
C LEU A 603 7.40 7.41 3.89
N PHE A 604 6.07 7.41 3.88
CA PHE A 604 5.27 6.27 4.31
C PHE A 604 5.27 5.18 3.24
N SER A 605 5.43 3.93 3.67
CA SER A 605 5.04 2.76 2.90
C SER A 605 3.53 2.78 2.60
N PRO A 606 3.07 2.25 1.44
CA PRO A 606 1.65 2.25 1.06
C PRO A 606 0.66 1.59 2.04
N ASP A 607 1.11 0.71 2.94
CA ASP A 607 0.26 0.12 3.98
C ASP A 607 0.16 0.96 5.28
N GLY A 608 0.96 2.04 5.35
CA GLY A 608 1.01 3.00 6.45
C GLY A 608 1.64 2.48 7.75
N ARG A 609 2.31 1.32 7.75
CA ARG A 609 2.95 0.75 8.96
C ARG A 609 4.41 1.13 9.09
N THR A 610 5.12 1.26 7.97
CA THR A 610 6.54 1.60 7.96
C THR A 610 6.75 3.00 7.42
N LEU A 611 7.55 3.81 8.11
CA LEU A 611 8.14 5.04 7.59
C LEU A 611 9.58 4.74 7.15
N VAL A 612 10.01 5.27 6.00
CA VAL A 612 11.42 5.32 5.60
C VAL A 612 11.90 6.75 5.68
N THR A 613 13.11 6.94 6.18
CA THR A 613 13.76 8.25 6.29
C THR A 613 15.18 8.18 5.76
N GLY A 614 15.68 9.32 5.27
CA GLY A 614 17.11 9.54 5.16
C GLY A 614 17.73 9.60 6.55
N MET A 615 18.91 9.02 6.71
CA MET A 615 19.79 9.25 7.85
C MET A 615 21.12 9.82 7.37
N SER A 616 21.71 10.70 8.17
CA SER A 616 23.01 11.26 7.88
C SER A 616 23.85 11.56 9.12
N ASP A 617 25.16 11.63 8.89
CA ASP A 617 26.16 12.14 9.84
C ASP A 617 26.40 13.65 9.67
N ASP A 618 25.83 14.23 8.61
CA ASP A 618 25.83 15.64 8.22
C ASP A 618 24.42 15.96 7.66
N PRO A 619 23.69 16.96 8.17
CA PRO A 619 22.29 17.21 7.75
C PRO A 619 22.13 17.49 6.25
N TYR A 620 23.18 17.89 5.54
CA TYR A 620 23.13 18.14 4.09
C TYR A 620 23.29 16.87 3.23
N VAL A 621 23.62 15.70 3.79
CA VAL A 621 24.12 14.54 3.01
C VAL A 621 23.57 13.18 3.52
N THR A 622 22.46 12.69 2.95
CA THR A 622 21.88 11.37 3.32
C THR A 622 22.85 10.23 3.02
N SER A 623 23.38 9.57 4.06
CA SER A 623 24.40 8.51 3.97
C SER A 623 23.83 7.09 4.11
N ALA A 624 22.65 6.95 4.72
CA ALA A 624 21.95 5.67 4.87
C ALA A 624 20.41 5.89 4.88
N LEU A 625 19.65 4.80 4.78
CA LEU A 625 18.20 4.80 4.97
C LEU A 625 17.80 3.96 6.20
N ALA A 626 16.88 4.51 6.99
CA ALA A 626 16.26 3.84 8.13
C ALA A 626 14.80 3.50 7.84
N PHE A 627 14.29 2.46 8.51
CA PHE A 627 12.90 2.02 8.49
C PHE A 627 12.37 2.10 9.92
N TRP A 628 11.15 2.57 10.12
CA TRP A 628 10.54 2.80 11.44
C TRP A 628 9.12 2.26 11.50
N ASP A 629 8.73 1.59 12.58
CA ASP A 629 7.32 1.24 12.81
C ASP A 629 6.55 2.48 13.26
N VAL A 630 5.60 2.92 12.43
CA VAL A 630 4.80 4.15 12.63
C VAL A 630 4.00 4.13 13.95
N SER A 631 3.73 2.96 14.52
CA SER A 631 2.92 2.83 15.75
C SER A 631 3.71 2.77 17.05
N SER A 632 5.03 2.62 16.99
CA SER A 632 5.93 2.51 18.15
C SER A 632 7.19 3.37 18.04
N LEU A 633 7.45 3.93 16.86
CA LEU A 633 8.62 4.75 16.49
C LEU A 633 9.96 4.02 16.66
N ALA A 634 9.92 2.69 16.78
CA ALA A 634 11.12 1.86 16.86
C ALA A 634 11.70 1.61 15.45
N GLN A 635 13.02 1.68 15.34
CA GLN A 635 13.73 1.31 14.11
C GLN A 635 13.52 -0.19 13.80
N ILE A 636 13.20 -0.50 12.55
CA ILE A 636 13.02 -1.84 12.01
C ILE A 636 14.33 -2.29 11.35
N GLY A 637 14.98 -3.30 11.95
CA GLY A 637 16.14 -3.96 11.35
C GLY A 637 17.39 -3.06 11.27
N ASN A 638 18.22 -3.32 10.27
CA ASN A 638 19.48 -2.61 10.04
C ASN A 638 19.28 -1.42 9.10
N LEU A 639 20.23 -0.48 9.13
CA LEU A 639 20.29 0.62 8.17
C LEU A 639 20.77 0.12 6.80
N ILE A 640 20.14 0.61 5.73
CA ILE A 640 20.65 0.41 4.37
C ILE A 640 21.69 1.49 4.09
N TYR A 641 22.96 1.12 4.16
CA TYR A 641 24.07 1.95 3.70
C TYR A 641 24.25 1.81 2.19
N LEU A 642 24.48 2.92 1.49
CA LEU A 642 24.90 2.90 0.10
C LEU A 642 26.40 2.60 -0.05
N PRO A 643 26.84 2.07 -1.22
CA PRO A 643 28.27 1.98 -1.55
C PRO A 643 28.99 3.32 -1.45
N GLU A 644 30.29 3.28 -1.12
CA GLU A 644 31.09 4.41 -0.66
C GLU A 644 30.91 5.72 -1.47
N GLN A 645 30.73 6.82 -0.74
CA GLN A 645 30.68 8.23 -1.21
C GLN A 645 29.58 8.56 -2.24
N GLN A 646 28.42 7.91 -2.15
CA GLN A 646 27.24 8.24 -2.97
C GLN A 646 26.03 8.57 -2.08
N PRO A 647 25.67 9.85 -1.90
CA PRO A 647 24.51 10.22 -1.10
C PRO A 647 23.20 9.73 -1.73
N VAL A 648 22.17 9.53 -0.91
CA VAL A 648 20.80 9.37 -1.43
C VAL A 648 20.26 10.75 -1.75
N GLU A 649 20.14 11.09 -3.04
CA GLU A 649 19.53 12.35 -3.46
C GLU A 649 18.02 12.29 -3.28
N ARG A 650 17.37 11.25 -3.83
CA ARG A 650 15.92 11.07 -3.75
C ARG A 650 15.60 9.59 -3.61
N PHE A 651 14.53 9.27 -2.89
CA PHE A 651 14.00 7.91 -2.82
C PHE A 651 12.47 7.91 -2.90
N SER A 652 11.89 6.75 -3.22
CA SER A 652 10.45 6.53 -3.30
C SER A 652 10.11 5.05 -3.14
N PHE A 653 8.98 4.76 -2.51
CA PHE A 653 8.34 3.45 -2.67
C PHE A 653 7.75 3.29 -4.07
N SER A 654 7.64 2.03 -4.48
CA SER A 654 6.66 1.53 -5.47
C SER A 654 5.23 1.60 -4.91
N PRO A 655 4.18 1.67 -5.76
CA PRO A 655 2.80 1.75 -5.26
C PRO A 655 2.31 0.50 -4.51
N ASP A 656 2.95 -0.66 -4.72
CA ASP A 656 2.64 -1.89 -3.96
C ASP A 656 3.41 -1.98 -2.63
N GLY A 657 4.41 -1.12 -2.42
CA GLY A 657 5.23 -1.05 -1.22
C GLY A 657 6.32 -2.12 -1.10
N ASN A 658 6.47 -3.00 -2.09
CA ASN A 658 7.46 -4.09 -2.05
C ASN A 658 8.84 -3.63 -2.50
N THR A 659 8.92 -2.63 -3.38
CA THR A 659 10.16 -2.03 -3.87
C THR A 659 10.38 -0.64 -3.26
N LEU A 660 11.57 -0.37 -2.74
CA LEU A 660 12.09 0.96 -2.44
C LEU A 660 13.13 1.33 -3.51
N ILE A 661 13.11 2.57 -3.99
CA ILE A 661 13.91 3.01 -5.14
C ILE A 661 14.71 4.23 -4.72
N THR A 662 16.01 4.24 -5.00
CA THR A 662 16.95 5.29 -4.57
C THR A 662 17.76 5.80 -5.75
N ALA A 663 17.79 7.11 -5.95
CA ALA A 663 18.69 7.80 -6.86
C ALA A 663 19.84 8.46 -6.07
N SER A 664 21.06 8.33 -6.59
CA SER A 664 22.28 8.91 -6.00
C SER A 664 23.14 9.57 -7.06
N GLU A 665 23.88 10.60 -6.66
CA GLU A 665 25.01 11.10 -7.44
C GLU A 665 26.21 10.11 -7.38
N LYS A 666 27.20 10.33 -8.24
CA LYS A 666 28.40 9.50 -8.42
C LYS A 666 29.60 10.43 -8.64
N GLU A 667 30.79 10.03 -8.16
CA GLU A 667 32.08 10.73 -8.34
C GLU A 667 32.54 10.94 -9.81
N SER A 668 31.69 10.62 -10.79
CA SER A 668 31.89 10.86 -12.22
C SER A 668 30.51 10.98 -12.86
N PRO A 669 30.27 11.97 -13.74
CA PRO A 669 28.95 12.53 -14.02
C PRO A 669 27.89 11.50 -14.43
N GLY A 670 26.66 11.76 -13.99
CA GLY A 670 25.50 10.88 -14.13
C GLY A 670 25.07 10.26 -12.80
N TYR A 671 23.81 9.83 -12.77
CA TYR A 671 23.14 9.37 -11.54
C TYR A 671 22.93 7.85 -11.56
N ILE A 672 22.88 7.24 -10.38
CA ILE A 672 22.72 5.79 -10.23
C ILE A 672 21.41 5.48 -9.50
N VAL A 673 20.54 4.74 -10.16
CA VAL A 673 19.24 4.30 -9.64
C VAL A 673 19.33 2.85 -9.21
N ARG A 674 19.00 2.59 -7.95
CA ARG A 674 18.95 1.26 -7.35
C ARG A 674 17.51 0.95 -6.93
N LEU A 675 17.16 -0.33 -6.96
CA LEU A 675 15.88 -0.84 -6.49
C LEU A 675 16.14 -1.89 -5.42
N TRP A 676 15.41 -1.81 -4.32
CA TRP A 676 15.61 -2.55 -3.09
C TRP A 676 14.32 -3.27 -2.72
N ASP A 677 14.43 -4.54 -2.36
CA ASP A 677 13.37 -5.32 -1.76
C ASP A 677 13.12 -4.81 -0.33
N VAL A 678 11.92 -4.31 -0.05
CA VAL A 678 11.59 -3.66 1.24
C VAL A 678 11.61 -4.66 2.40
N GLN A 679 11.26 -5.92 2.15
CA GLN A 679 11.17 -6.94 3.20
C GLN A 679 12.55 -7.47 3.63
N SER A 680 13.44 -7.73 2.66
CA SER A 680 14.76 -8.32 2.89
C SER A 680 15.91 -7.30 2.84
N GLN A 681 15.62 -6.03 2.51
CA GLN A 681 16.57 -4.92 2.39
C GLN A 681 17.67 -5.13 1.32
N ASN A 682 17.48 -6.08 0.38
CA ASN A 682 18.45 -6.43 -0.65
C ASN A 682 18.22 -5.68 -1.97
N GLN A 683 19.29 -5.34 -2.69
CA GLN A 683 19.19 -4.75 -4.03
C GLN A 683 18.68 -5.78 -5.05
N LEU A 684 17.51 -5.55 -5.65
CA LEU A 684 16.78 -6.51 -6.50
C LEU A 684 17.46 -6.84 -7.83
N ARG A 685 18.15 -5.87 -8.43
CA ARG A 685 18.83 -6.00 -9.73
C ARG A 685 20.11 -5.18 -9.78
N GLN A 686 20.90 -5.30 -10.85
CA GLN A 686 22.07 -4.42 -11.04
C GLN A 686 21.61 -2.95 -11.12
N PRO A 687 22.40 -1.99 -10.59
CA PRO A 687 22.03 -0.58 -10.62
C PRO A 687 21.93 -0.06 -12.06
N MET A 688 20.94 0.79 -12.31
CA MET A 688 20.84 1.55 -13.54
C MET A 688 21.74 2.79 -13.44
N GLN A 689 22.56 3.04 -14.46
CA GLN A 689 23.29 4.30 -14.60
C GLN A 689 22.55 5.18 -15.61
N LEU A 690 22.07 6.33 -15.14
CA LEU A 690 21.57 7.42 -15.96
C LEU A 690 22.79 8.21 -16.45
N SER A 691 23.38 7.75 -17.56
CA SER A 691 24.51 8.40 -18.21
C SER A 691 24.04 9.28 -19.36
N ASP A 692 24.41 10.56 -19.34
CA ASP A 692 24.44 11.38 -20.54
C ASP A 692 25.66 12.31 -20.57
N ALA A 693 25.88 12.98 -21.69
CA ALA A 693 27.23 13.22 -22.22
C ALA A 693 28.01 14.44 -21.68
N ASP A 694 27.43 15.31 -20.85
CA ASP A 694 28.10 16.52 -20.34
C ASP A 694 28.36 16.46 -18.84
N ALA A 695 29.52 16.98 -18.42
CA ALA A 695 30.00 16.92 -17.03
C ALA A 695 29.33 17.93 -16.08
N ASP A 696 28.52 18.84 -16.62
CA ASP A 696 27.86 19.95 -15.92
C ASP A 696 26.33 19.75 -15.81
N ASP A 697 25.79 18.52 -15.96
CA ASP A 697 24.34 18.23 -15.95
C ASP A 697 23.79 17.94 -14.53
N VAL A 698 23.12 18.92 -13.94
CA VAL A 698 22.57 18.87 -12.57
C VAL A 698 21.13 18.34 -12.57
N LEU A 699 20.85 17.36 -11.70
CA LEU A 699 19.54 16.76 -11.50
C LEU A 699 18.73 17.53 -10.44
N TYR A 700 17.77 18.34 -10.87
CA TYR A 700 16.94 19.15 -9.97
C TYR A 700 15.81 18.35 -9.31
N GLN A 701 15.22 17.41 -10.05
CA GLN A 701 14.08 16.62 -9.56
C GLN A 701 14.00 15.25 -10.25
N VAL A 702 13.49 14.26 -9.53
CA VAL A 702 13.18 12.91 -9.99
C VAL A 702 11.71 12.59 -9.68
N THR A 703 11.06 11.85 -10.58
CA THR A 703 9.77 11.19 -10.35
C THR A 703 9.79 9.80 -10.99
N LEU A 704 8.90 8.89 -10.57
CA LEU A 704 8.78 7.55 -11.14
C LEU A 704 7.32 7.24 -11.44
N SER A 705 7.06 6.55 -12.55
CA SER A 705 5.72 6.09 -12.90
C SER A 705 5.26 4.97 -11.94
N PRO A 706 3.95 4.91 -11.62
CA PRO A 706 3.38 3.85 -10.79
C PRO A 706 3.66 2.42 -11.26
N ASP A 707 3.96 2.23 -12.55
CA ASP A 707 4.23 0.93 -13.14
C ASP A 707 5.73 0.54 -13.14
N GLU A 708 6.59 1.34 -12.48
CA GLU A 708 8.06 1.23 -12.42
C GLU A 708 8.78 1.22 -13.79
N LYS A 709 8.15 1.61 -14.91
CA LYS A 709 8.79 1.57 -16.24
C LYS A 709 9.40 2.89 -16.68
N THR A 710 8.95 4.03 -16.16
CA THR A 710 9.30 5.37 -16.66
C THR A 710 9.76 6.27 -15.51
N LEU A 711 11.03 6.63 -15.51
CA LEU A 711 11.59 7.65 -14.61
C LEU A 711 11.56 9.01 -15.31
N GLY A 712 10.99 10.03 -14.67
CA GLY A 712 11.07 11.42 -15.14
C GLY A 712 12.15 12.19 -14.39
N THR A 713 12.97 12.96 -15.10
CA THR A 713 14.00 13.82 -14.48
C THR A 713 14.02 15.23 -15.05
N ILE A 714 14.48 16.20 -14.24
CA ILE A 714 14.84 17.55 -14.69
C ILE A 714 16.36 17.68 -14.65
N ASN A 715 16.97 17.81 -15.82
CA ASN A 715 18.40 17.84 -16.08
C ASN A 715 18.76 19.20 -16.70
N ASN A 716 19.46 20.09 -15.98
CA ASN A 716 19.72 21.47 -16.43
C ASN A 716 18.48 22.25 -16.92
N GLY A 717 17.30 21.92 -16.37
CA GLY A 717 16.00 22.49 -16.74
C GLY A 717 15.25 21.78 -17.88
N HIS A 718 15.86 20.77 -18.52
CA HIS A 718 15.24 19.94 -19.55
C HIS A 718 14.50 18.76 -18.90
N LEU A 719 13.28 18.47 -19.35
CA LEU A 719 12.56 17.25 -18.93
C LEU A 719 13.01 16.06 -19.77
N ARG A 720 13.48 15.00 -19.11
CA ARG A 720 13.84 13.72 -19.73
C ARG A 720 12.99 12.58 -19.16
N LEU A 721 12.63 11.59 -19.98
CA LEU A 721 11.94 10.37 -19.55
C LEU A 721 12.78 9.14 -19.88
N TRP A 722 13.16 8.35 -18.88
CA TRP A 722 14.03 7.17 -18.99
C TRP A 722 13.24 5.88 -18.80
N ASN A 723 13.56 4.84 -19.56
CA ASN A 723 12.93 3.53 -19.41
C ASN A 723 13.71 2.63 -18.43
N LEU A 724 13.14 2.34 -17.26
CA LEU A 724 13.76 1.59 -16.15
C LEU A 724 14.04 0.10 -16.44
N THR A 725 13.62 -0.43 -17.60
CA THR A 725 13.97 -1.78 -18.07
C THR A 725 15.19 -1.79 -18.98
N SER A 726 15.36 -0.75 -19.82
CA SER A 726 16.43 -0.69 -20.84
C SER A 726 17.58 0.26 -20.52
N GLY A 727 17.41 1.17 -19.54
CA GLY A 727 18.42 2.15 -19.16
C GLY A 727 18.65 3.25 -20.19
N LYS A 728 17.69 3.47 -21.09
CA LYS A 728 17.78 4.49 -22.14
C LYS A 728 16.80 5.62 -21.90
N GLU A 729 17.21 6.83 -22.30
CA GLU A 729 16.26 7.92 -22.54
C GLU A 729 15.26 7.48 -23.63
N SER A 730 13.99 7.80 -23.41
CA SER A 730 12.89 7.56 -24.35
C SER A 730 12.37 8.85 -24.97
N HIS A 731 12.40 9.95 -24.20
CA HIS A 731 11.91 11.26 -24.59
C HIS A 731 12.74 12.37 -23.93
N HIS A 732 12.93 13.45 -24.68
CA HIS A 732 13.55 14.69 -24.26
C HIS A 732 12.62 15.86 -24.60
N VAL A 733 12.48 16.82 -23.69
CA VAL A 733 11.75 18.08 -23.93
C VAL A 733 12.66 19.25 -23.62
N GLU A 734 13.04 19.99 -24.65
CA GLU A 734 13.74 21.26 -24.51
C GLU A 734 12.84 22.32 -23.88
N GLY A 735 13.38 23.02 -22.87
CA GLY A 735 12.70 24.06 -22.14
C GLY A 735 13.48 24.48 -20.90
N THR A 736 12.91 25.39 -20.12
CA THR A 736 13.37 25.66 -18.76
C THR A 736 12.23 25.29 -17.81
N VAL A 737 12.09 23.99 -17.57
CA VAL A 737 11.23 23.39 -16.56
C VAL A 737 11.96 23.51 -15.22
N TYR A 738 11.28 24.02 -14.20
CA TYR A 738 11.79 24.07 -12.84
C TYR A 738 11.25 22.93 -11.99
N MET A 739 10.04 22.46 -12.29
CA MET A 739 9.35 21.43 -11.51
C MET A 739 8.53 20.50 -12.39
N LEU A 740 8.46 19.24 -11.99
CA LEU A 740 7.58 18.23 -12.53
C LEU A 740 6.70 17.60 -11.45
N ALA A 741 5.57 17.04 -11.87
CA ALA A 741 4.76 16.11 -11.11
C ALA A 741 4.18 15.08 -12.07
N MET A 742 4.07 13.81 -11.67
CA MET A 742 3.40 12.77 -12.46
C MET A 742 2.07 12.39 -11.80
N SER A 743 1.06 12.06 -12.60
CA SER A 743 -0.23 11.65 -12.07
C SER A 743 -0.16 10.26 -11.41
N PRO A 744 -1.01 9.97 -10.42
CA PRO A 744 -1.04 8.66 -9.73
C PRO A 744 -1.37 7.45 -10.61
N ASP A 745 -1.79 7.66 -11.87
CA ASP A 745 -1.99 6.62 -12.89
C ASP A 745 -0.83 6.52 -13.91
N GLY A 746 0.22 7.33 -13.77
CA GLY A 746 1.38 7.38 -14.66
C GLY A 746 1.12 7.96 -16.06
N SER A 747 -0.14 8.17 -16.45
CA SER A 747 -0.51 8.51 -17.83
C SER A 747 -0.31 9.99 -18.18
N LYS A 748 -0.07 10.84 -17.18
CA LYS A 748 0.08 12.29 -17.33
C LYS A 748 1.27 12.81 -16.53
N LEU A 749 1.88 13.87 -17.03
CA LEU A 749 2.93 14.63 -16.35
C LEU A 749 2.58 16.12 -16.43
N ALA A 750 2.76 16.85 -15.35
CA ALA A 750 2.67 18.31 -15.28
C ALA A 750 4.07 18.90 -15.16
N THR A 751 4.35 19.97 -15.90
CA THR A 751 5.59 20.76 -15.75
C THR A 751 5.27 22.22 -15.45
N ALA A 752 5.95 22.80 -14.48
CA ALA A 752 6.01 24.25 -14.25
C ALA A 752 7.39 24.79 -14.65
N GLY A 753 7.45 25.99 -15.23
CA GLY A 753 8.70 26.52 -15.78
C GLY A 753 8.71 28.03 -16.03
N LYS A 754 9.75 28.47 -16.75
CA LYS A 754 10.06 29.88 -17.01
C LYS A 754 9.00 30.66 -17.82
N ASP A 755 8.05 29.98 -18.46
CA ASP A 755 6.92 30.63 -19.14
C ASP A 755 5.75 31.00 -18.21
N HIS A 756 5.92 30.74 -16.90
CA HIS A 756 4.97 31.04 -15.83
C HIS A 756 3.61 30.35 -16.04
N SER A 757 3.65 29.09 -16.48
CA SER A 757 2.47 28.28 -16.70
C SER A 757 2.69 26.82 -16.33
N VAL A 758 1.58 26.09 -16.13
CA VAL A 758 1.58 24.63 -15.94
C VAL A 758 1.16 23.96 -17.24
N GLN A 759 2.08 23.23 -17.87
CA GLN A 759 1.80 22.44 -19.07
C GLN A 759 1.55 20.98 -18.66
N LEU A 760 0.42 20.43 -19.09
CA LEU A 760 0.14 18.99 -19.00
C LEU A 760 0.65 18.26 -20.24
N TRP A 761 1.12 17.04 -20.03
CA TRP A 761 1.66 16.11 -21.03
C TRP A 761 1.03 14.73 -20.83
N ARG A 762 0.81 13.98 -21.91
CA ARG A 762 0.43 12.56 -21.88
C ARG A 762 1.68 11.71 -22.02
N VAL A 763 1.94 10.89 -21.01
CA VAL A 763 3.01 9.89 -21.01
C VAL A 763 2.59 8.72 -21.93
N PRO A 764 3.50 8.19 -22.76
CA PRO A 764 3.25 7.04 -23.66
C PRO A 764 2.86 5.72 -22.99
#